data_AF-A0A183UQN0-F1
#
_entry.id   AF-A0A183UQN0-F1
#
_cell.length_a   1.000
_cell.length_b   1.000
_cell.length_c   1.000
_cell.angle_alpha   90.00
_cell.angle_beta   90.00
_cell.angle_gamma   90.00
#
_symmetry.space_group_name_H-M   'P 1'
#
loop_
_entity.id
_entity.type
_entity.pdbx_description
1 polymer ?
#
loop_
_entity_poly.entity_id
_entity_poly.type
_entity_poly.pdbx_seq_one_letter_code
_entity_poly.pdbx_strand_id
1 'polypeptide(L)'
;MDLTKKITQNRVARTLEALSDCYLITTDPRDASTMARHPVVCTKNRERVGIRHRDANSKFAKWISQFTLGLELDERFPAAMNGRVMYVVPFSLGPIGSMNSLNCIQLTDSAYVALMTSVCARYCRRNPSVTTSSFSHFVFFIRTLFRVSASVWDSIGNKQFIRCIHSVGIRRPAYCRLTNNVSLLQLLAVSASYINFSMWPCAPDRRFLALHANNREVWSYGTGSEDAILCKNEVALRLASITAKQEGWLAERMAIIAVTAPDKVEHFIGLAGPDGCGKSCLTFLQTTTPEWKIKVIGNEVAWIRLGDDGRLYASSPLNGFFFHINGFNPTKSSMGKEFLSKDAIFTNVGYTSQGYPCWSSCDMHSVPGEVTYDWRGEPWNNNSEGTIEHPQASVAIRCNKCPALHSQWESDKGVALSAIIFCTRRHTGIPLVFEALTWKQGVFQAATIRTDSPKSAQEGELTFDPMGMAAFLGYSFGDYLKHWLSFDKPKTKLPKLFFVNLFQRGSNNEYLWPGFRDNIRILAWIIRRITSGPEDGVVKSYVGLVPKEESINLTDANGISQRHMDPKEYRIATKIYVHGYGAIPVIKGDPKILPIKAQMFVAEKARLLRPRAIYICDGSSLERDYMLRILKQRGVAQELPALTNCCLISTDPRDASAIPIDPIITSESREQTETRQFGSKSLFAKWTSSFIMDVELDERFPAAMAGRTMYVVPFSLGPIGGRHSINGIQLTDSNYVALMTSICTRVSAAVWDCIEDKRFVRCIHSVGVQRPITYKLINNWPCVPELALLAMLPEKQEVWSYGTASESAVLCKNEVSLRLASVIAKKEGWLAEHMAIIAVTAPDKAEYFFGIAGSSASGKTSMAFLQPTIPGWKVEVIGEQVAWIRVGADGRLYASNPHSGFFLHISAFSQTKAVASKGFAKNAIYVNVGRTSQGKPCWGSSNVQGSSSELVNDWRGDPWNTNSGRPIEHVNAAVAVRYEDCSTTIHSQWESVKGVPLSAIIFCSRRSWGIPLIFEAFSWQHGVFQASTVRTDPADFAHAEACEEPIFDPMGMARFLGYCLRDYIEHWLSFNKPTNNLPKIFFVNLFLRGCNNEFEWPGFGDNIRIFEWIIQRVAEKTKDSALSTAIGLIPQQEAFNLQGLNVKWKELTTIPKIFWQNEVKAVRKIYDTILGANIPKVLVEEFKQLEKRLSRA
;
A
#
# COMPACT_ATOMS: atom_id res chain seq x y z
N MET A 1 -36.83 -6.99 -31.68
CA MET A 1 -35.80 -7.17 -32.74
C MET A 1 -35.68 -5.90 -33.60
N ASP A 2 -35.75 -4.70 -33.03
CA ASP A 2 -34.81 -4.01 -32.13
C ASP A 2 -33.66 -3.30 -32.85
N LEU A 3 -34.00 -2.16 -33.47
CA LEU A 3 -33.68 -0.84 -32.93
C LEU A 3 -32.32 -0.67 -32.19
N THR A 4 -31.23 -1.22 -32.71
CA THR A 4 -29.90 -1.03 -32.10
C THR A 4 -28.80 -0.83 -33.14
N LYS A 5 -29.10 -0.03 -34.16
CA LYS A 5 -28.14 0.35 -35.21
C LYS A 5 -27.61 1.79 -35.08
N LYS A 6 -27.74 2.50 -33.94
CA LYS A 6 -27.40 3.94 -33.91
C LYS A 6 -26.72 4.59 -32.68
N ILE A 7 -26.31 3.90 -31.62
CA ILE A 7 -25.62 4.58 -30.49
C ILE A 7 -24.26 3.95 -30.06
N THR A 8 -23.89 2.76 -30.54
CA THR A 8 -22.70 2.04 -30.05
C THR A 8 -21.50 2.04 -31.01
N GLN A 9 -21.44 2.94 -32.00
CA GLN A 9 -20.32 3.03 -32.94
C GLN A 9 -19.34 4.19 -32.66
N ASN A 10 -19.68 5.20 -31.85
CA ASN A 10 -18.86 6.43 -31.77
C ASN A 10 -17.88 6.55 -30.59
N ARG A 11 -17.87 5.62 -29.62
CA ARG A 11 -16.93 5.66 -28.48
C ARG A 11 -15.91 4.53 -28.44
N VAL A 12 -16.19 3.42 -29.12
CA VAL A 12 -15.27 2.28 -29.29
C VAL A 12 -14.42 2.47 -30.55
N ALA A 13 -14.97 3.04 -31.64
CA ALA A 13 -14.20 3.35 -32.84
C ALA A 13 -13.10 4.40 -32.62
N ARG A 14 -13.32 5.40 -31.75
CA ARG A 14 -12.32 6.45 -31.46
C ARG A 14 -11.09 5.96 -30.69
N THR A 15 -11.20 4.83 -29.98
CA THR A 15 -10.06 4.19 -29.30
C THR A 15 -9.44 3.09 -30.18
N LEU A 16 -10.24 2.45 -31.04
CA LEU A 16 -9.75 1.44 -31.99
C LEU A 16 -8.90 2.05 -33.14
N GLU A 17 -9.15 3.30 -33.53
CA GLU A 17 -8.26 4.05 -34.44
C GLU A 17 -6.90 4.44 -33.80
N ALA A 18 -6.73 4.21 -32.49
CA ALA A 18 -5.54 4.66 -31.78
C ALA A 18 -4.34 3.72 -31.91
N LEU A 19 -4.50 2.43 -32.23
CA LEU A 19 -3.42 1.42 -32.21
C LEU A 19 -3.15 0.76 -33.58
N SER A 20 -3.66 1.33 -34.67
CA SER A 20 -3.61 0.76 -36.04
C SER A 20 -2.21 0.52 -36.62
N ASP A 21 -1.13 0.95 -35.95
CA ASP A 21 0.23 0.99 -36.50
C ASP A 21 1.34 0.57 -35.49
N CYS A 22 1.02 -0.22 -34.46
CA CYS A 22 2.02 -0.76 -33.51
C CYS A 22 2.45 -2.19 -33.88
N TYR A 23 3.70 -2.54 -33.55
CA TYR A 23 4.29 -3.84 -33.92
C TYR A 23 4.79 -4.59 -32.68
N LEU A 24 4.53 -5.89 -32.64
CA LEU A 24 4.98 -6.80 -31.59
C LEU A 24 5.97 -7.81 -32.17
N ILE A 25 7.12 -7.99 -31.51
CA ILE A 25 8.20 -8.86 -31.97
C ILE A 25 8.71 -9.73 -30.82
N THR A 26 8.77 -11.04 -31.04
CA THR A 26 9.34 -12.02 -30.10
C THR A 26 10.64 -12.60 -30.66
N THR A 27 11.71 -12.54 -29.85
CA THR A 27 13.02 -13.12 -30.18
C THR A 27 13.19 -14.50 -29.56
N ASP A 28 14.09 -15.33 -30.09
CA ASP A 28 14.42 -16.63 -29.51
C ASP A 28 14.82 -16.51 -28.01
N PRO A 29 14.24 -17.30 -27.08
CA PRO A 29 14.55 -17.31 -25.66
C PRO A 29 16.05 -17.51 -25.35
N ARG A 30 16.79 -18.22 -26.20
CA ARG A 30 18.25 -18.40 -26.07
C ARG A 30 19.01 -17.11 -26.38
N ASP A 31 18.40 -16.19 -27.12
CA ASP A 31 18.85 -14.80 -27.38
C ASP A 31 18.51 -13.83 -26.28
N ALA A 32 17.36 -14.03 -25.65
CA ALA A 32 16.91 -13.21 -24.56
C ALA A 32 17.69 -13.51 -23.24
N SER A 33 18.08 -14.77 -23.02
CA SER A 33 18.69 -15.26 -21.77
C SER A 33 20.20 -15.02 -21.61
N THR A 34 20.93 -14.64 -22.66
CA THR A 34 22.40 -14.50 -22.61
C THR A 34 22.86 -13.28 -23.40
N MET A 35 23.34 -12.23 -22.73
CA MET A 35 24.09 -11.15 -23.40
C MET A 35 25.30 -11.78 -24.11
N ALA A 36 25.62 -11.30 -25.32
CA ALA A 36 26.90 -11.65 -25.92
C ALA A 36 28.02 -11.30 -24.92
N ARG A 37 28.85 -12.29 -24.56
CA ARG A 37 30.02 -12.07 -23.69
C ARG A 37 30.85 -10.95 -24.32
N HIS A 38 31.08 -9.88 -23.54
CA HIS A 38 31.84 -8.64 -23.81
C HIS A 38 32.35 -8.41 -25.26
N PRO A 39 31.94 -7.31 -25.94
CA PRO A 39 32.41 -6.98 -27.29
C PRO A 39 33.93 -6.82 -27.36
N VAL A 40 34.51 -7.27 -28.48
CA VAL A 40 35.96 -7.17 -28.70
C VAL A 40 36.26 -5.92 -29.53
N VAL A 41 37.11 -5.03 -28.99
CA VAL A 41 37.61 -3.86 -29.71
C VAL A 41 38.95 -4.18 -30.36
N CYS A 42 39.02 -4.10 -31.69
CA CYS A 42 40.20 -4.41 -32.50
C CYS A 42 40.96 -3.12 -32.85
N THR A 43 42.20 -2.98 -32.35
CA THR A 43 43.10 -1.85 -32.64
C THR A 43 44.44 -2.33 -33.23
N LYS A 44 45.17 -1.43 -33.94
CA LYS A 44 46.44 -1.73 -34.64
C LYS A 44 47.54 -2.30 -33.72
N ASN A 45 47.48 -2.06 -32.41
CA ASN A 45 48.51 -2.47 -31.43
C ASN A 45 48.17 -3.76 -30.65
N ARG A 46 47.13 -4.53 -31.02
CA ARG A 46 46.71 -5.77 -30.33
C ARG A 46 46.53 -5.63 -28.79
N GLU A 47 46.31 -4.42 -28.27
CA GLU A 47 46.02 -4.21 -26.85
C GLU A 47 44.53 -4.42 -26.57
N ARG A 48 44.24 -5.32 -25.61
CA ARG A 48 42.88 -5.52 -25.08
C ARG A 48 42.53 -4.31 -24.21
N VAL A 49 41.54 -3.52 -24.61
CA VAL A 49 40.86 -2.59 -23.68
C VAL A 49 39.82 -3.40 -22.92
N GLY A 50 40.17 -3.90 -21.74
CA GLY A 50 39.24 -4.61 -20.87
C GLY A 50 39.50 -4.28 -19.41
N ILE A 51 38.45 -3.90 -18.70
CA ILE A 51 38.45 -3.81 -17.24
C ILE A 51 38.75 -5.23 -16.72
N ARG A 52 39.88 -5.42 -16.03
CA ARG A 52 40.27 -6.71 -15.45
C ARG A 52 39.29 -7.06 -14.33
N HIS A 53 38.42 -8.05 -14.52
CA HIS A 53 37.99 -8.88 -13.39
C HIS A 53 39.11 -9.86 -13.04
N ARG A 54 39.33 -10.06 -11.73
CA ARG A 54 40.27 -11.03 -11.16
C ARG A 54 39.83 -12.44 -11.59
N ASP A 55 40.43 -12.95 -12.66
CA ASP A 55 40.76 -14.38 -12.88
C ASP A 55 41.13 -14.60 -14.35
N ALA A 56 42.39 -14.32 -14.69
CA ALA A 56 43.02 -14.82 -15.92
C ALA A 56 44.56 -14.59 -15.85
N ASN A 57 45.21 -15.32 -14.94
CA ASN A 57 46.68 -15.37 -14.88
C ASN A 57 47.21 -16.42 -15.87
N SER A 58 47.22 -16.11 -17.16
CA SER A 58 48.19 -16.73 -18.08
C SER A 58 48.42 -15.86 -19.31
N LYS A 59 49.70 -15.58 -19.62
CA LYS A 59 50.12 -14.89 -20.85
C LYS A 59 49.80 -15.73 -22.11
N PHE A 60 49.64 -17.04 -21.96
CA PHE A 60 49.39 -17.99 -23.03
C PHE A 60 47.92 -17.98 -23.52
N ALA A 61 46.96 -17.84 -22.61
CA ALA A 61 45.53 -17.76 -22.95
C ALA A 61 45.15 -16.45 -23.68
N LYS A 62 45.91 -15.37 -23.44
CA LYS A 62 45.71 -14.07 -24.12
C LYS A 62 46.20 -14.05 -25.56
N TRP A 63 47.25 -14.83 -25.88
CA TRP A 63 47.81 -14.88 -27.23
C TRP A 63 46.99 -15.79 -28.15
N ILE A 64 46.52 -16.94 -27.65
CA ILE A 64 45.65 -17.86 -28.42
C ILE A 64 44.32 -17.19 -28.80
N SER A 65 43.64 -16.50 -27.87
CA SER A 65 42.31 -15.91 -28.16
C SER A 65 42.31 -14.81 -29.24
N GLN A 66 43.45 -14.14 -29.50
CA GLN A 66 43.53 -13.12 -30.54
C GLN A 66 43.75 -13.72 -31.94
N PHE A 67 44.49 -14.83 -32.01
CA PHE A 67 44.73 -15.54 -33.27
C PHE A 67 43.48 -16.31 -33.73
N THR A 68 42.74 -16.92 -32.78
CA THR A 68 41.52 -17.66 -33.07
C THR A 68 40.37 -16.75 -33.53
N LEU A 69 40.24 -15.53 -33.00
CA LEU A 69 39.13 -14.63 -33.36
C LEU A 69 39.25 -14.09 -34.79
N GLY A 70 40.46 -13.77 -35.25
CA GLY A 70 40.70 -13.35 -36.64
C GLY A 70 40.39 -14.46 -37.65
N LEU A 71 40.83 -15.69 -37.34
CA LEU A 71 40.52 -16.88 -38.15
C LEU A 71 39.02 -17.25 -38.13
N GLU A 72 38.34 -17.13 -36.97
CA GLU A 72 36.90 -17.38 -36.88
C GLU A 72 36.05 -16.32 -37.60
N LEU A 73 36.46 -15.05 -37.61
CA LEU A 73 35.77 -13.99 -38.36
C LEU A 73 35.84 -14.24 -39.87
N ASP A 74 37.03 -14.60 -40.37
CA ASP A 74 37.27 -14.91 -41.78
C ASP A 74 36.66 -16.25 -42.22
N GLU A 75 36.40 -17.21 -41.31
CA GLU A 75 35.69 -18.47 -41.62
C GLU A 75 34.15 -18.38 -41.49
N ARG A 76 33.62 -17.55 -40.58
CA ARG A 76 32.18 -17.53 -40.25
C ARG A 76 31.36 -16.52 -41.07
N PHE A 77 31.95 -15.42 -41.52
CA PHE A 77 31.25 -14.38 -42.30
C PHE A 77 31.11 -14.67 -43.81
N PRO A 78 32.04 -15.38 -44.50
CA PRO A 78 31.84 -15.72 -45.90
C PRO A 78 30.56 -16.53 -46.08
N ALA A 79 29.71 -16.09 -47.01
CA ALA A 79 28.39 -16.69 -47.26
C ALA A 79 27.40 -16.66 -46.07
N ALA A 80 27.62 -15.84 -45.03
CA ALA A 80 26.71 -15.73 -43.87
C ALA A 80 25.27 -15.33 -44.24
N MET A 81 25.11 -14.52 -45.30
CA MET A 81 23.80 -14.10 -45.83
C MET A 81 23.41 -14.86 -47.12
N ASN A 82 24.09 -15.96 -47.43
CA ASN A 82 23.87 -16.69 -48.68
C ASN A 82 22.43 -17.23 -48.78
N GLY A 83 21.78 -16.99 -49.92
CA GLY A 83 20.37 -17.35 -50.16
C GLY A 83 19.34 -16.48 -49.41
N ARG A 84 19.73 -15.32 -48.86
CA ARG A 84 18.86 -14.41 -48.09
C ARG A 84 18.80 -13.01 -48.71
N VAL A 85 17.76 -12.27 -48.35
CA VAL A 85 17.64 -10.84 -48.70
C VAL A 85 18.56 -10.03 -47.79
N MET A 86 19.57 -9.38 -48.38
CA MET A 86 20.41 -8.41 -47.69
C MET A 86 19.75 -7.04 -47.72
N TYR A 87 19.37 -6.53 -46.56
CA TYR A 87 18.93 -5.16 -46.35
C TYR A 87 20.15 -4.24 -46.26
N VAL A 88 20.20 -3.23 -47.12
CA VAL A 88 21.21 -2.16 -47.07
C VAL A 88 20.52 -0.91 -46.54
N VAL A 89 20.99 -0.43 -45.40
CA VAL A 89 20.27 0.54 -44.59
C VAL A 89 21.18 1.74 -44.35
N PRO A 90 21.14 2.77 -45.23
CA PRO A 90 21.85 4.02 -44.98
C PRO A 90 21.10 4.86 -43.93
N PHE A 91 21.83 5.40 -42.96
CA PHE A 91 21.27 6.26 -41.92
C PHE A 91 22.29 7.29 -41.41
N SER A 92 21.79 8.31 -40.72
CA SER A 92 22.63 9.27 -40.00
C SER A 92 22.28 9.25 -38.52
N LEU A 93 23.32 9.23 -37.68
CA LEU A 93 23.22 9.53 -36.26
C LEU A 93 23.52 11.01 -36.08
N GLY A 94 22.63 11.74 -35.41
CA GLY A 94 22.66 13.20 -35.28
C GLY A 94 22.03 13.94 -36.47
N PRO A 95 21.76 15.26 -36.34
CA PRO A 95 21.06 16.04 -37.37
C PRO A 95 21.77 15.98 -38.73
N ILE A 96 21.03 15.68 -39.80
CA ILE A 96 21.64 15.35 -41.10
C ILE A 96 22.37 16.58 -41.68
N GLY A 97 23.66 16.41 -41.99
CA GLY A 97 24.50 17.47 -42.54
C GLY A 97 25.15 18.37 -41.48
N SER A 98 24.89 18.11 -40.19
CA SER A 98 25.56 18.80 -39.08
C SER A 98 26.96 18.23 -38.79
N MET A 99 27.82 19.04 -38.18
CA MET A 99 29.06 18.60 -37.52
C MET A 99 28.84 17.56 -36.40
N ASN A 100 27.62 17.48 -35.88
CA ASN A 100 27.17 16.50 -34.91
C ASN A 100 26.55 15.25 -35.56
N SER A 101 26.92 14.95 -36.82
CA SER A 101 26.42 13.77 -37.51
C SER A 101 27.49 12.75 -37.88
N LEU A 102 27.14 11.47 -37.78
CA LEU A 102 27.91 10.35 -38.32
C LEU A 102 27.06 9.61 -39.34
N ASN A 103 27.59 9.47 -40.55
CA ASN A 103 26.92 8.73 -41.62
C ASN A 103 27.32 7.26 -41.57
N CYS A 104 26.32 6.40 -41.65
CA CYS A 104 26.46 4.98 -41.46
C CYS A 104 25.72 4.21 -42.54
N ILE A 105 26.23 3.02 -42.87
CA ILE A 105 25.52 2.03 -43.68
C ILE A 105 25.47 0.74 -42.87
N GLN A 106 24.26 0.21 -42.68
CA GLN A 106 24.06 -1.08 -42.08
C GLN A 106 23.62 -2.14 -43.09
N LEU A 107 24.38 -3.22 -43.16
CA LEU A 107 24.09 -4.41 -43.94
C LEU A 107 23.52 -5.45 -43.00
N THR A 108 22.31 -5.94 -43.28
CA THR A 108 21.74 -7.01 -42.47
C THR A 108 20.83 -7.96 -43.24
N ASP A 109 20.79 -9.22 -42.84
CA ASP A 109 19.79 -10.19 -43.32
C ASP A 109 18.50 -10.20 -42.46
N SER A 110 18.38 -9.30 -41.47
CA SER A 110 17.25 -9.21 -40.56
C SER A 110 16.37 -7.98 -40.84
N ALA A 111 15.13 -8.22 -41.26
CA ALA A 111 14.13 -7.18 -41.46
C ALA A 111 13.81 -6.42 -40.16
N TYR A 112 13.77 -7.12 -39.02
CA TYR A 112 13.59 -6.51 -37.70
C TYR A 112 14.67 -5.47 -37.40
N VAL A 113 15.94 -5.85 -37.61
CA VAL A 113 17.07 -4.98 -37.31
C VAL A 113 17.11 -3.78 -38.26
N ALA A 114 16.77 -3.98 -39.53
CA ALA A 114 16.61 -2.89 -40.50
C ALA A 114 15.50 -1.91 -40.08
N LEU A 115 14.35 -2.43 -39.62
CA LEU A 115 13.22 -1.62 -39.13
C LEU A 115 13.57 -0.85 -37.86
N MET A 116 14.20 -1.48 -36.87
CA MET A 116 14.64 -0.82 -35.63
C MET A 116 15.65 0.29 -35.89
N THR A 117 16.58 0.07 -36.83
CA THR A 117 17.51 1.12 -37.28
C THR A 117 16.74 2.32 -37.85
N SER A 118 15.61 2.08 -38.52
CA SER A 118 14.71 3.14 -39.03
C SER A 118 13.91 3.91 -38.00
N VAL A 119 13.83 3.40 -36.78
CA VAL A 119 13.23 4.09 -35.64
C VAL A 119 14.30 4.83 -34.84
N CYS A 120 15.45 4.19 -34.62
CA CYS A 120 16.53 4.71 -33.78
C CYS A 120 17.40 5.76 -34.47
N ALA A 121 17.46 5.80 -35.81
CA ALA A 121 18.31 6.71 -36.58
C ALA A 121 17.51 7.56 -37.59
N ARG A 122 18.16 8.60 -38.14
CA ARG A 122 17.51 9.53 -39.09
C ARG A 122 17.60 9.03 -40.53
N TYR A 123 16.48 9.12 -41.23
CA TYR A 123 16.33 8.85 -42.66
C TYR A 123 15.81 10.12 -43.31
N CYS A 124 16.55 10.70 -44.25
CA CYS A 124 16.14 11.96 -44.85
C CYS A 124 14.96 11.76 -45.83
N ARG A 125 13.87 12.51 -45.63
CA ARG A 125 12.80 12.77 -46.63
C ARG A 125 13.14 14.04 -47.43
N ARG A 126 12.98 14.03 -48.76
CA ARG A 126 12.70 15.28 -49.51
C ARG A 126 11.73 15.07 -50.67
N ASN A 127 11.00 16.14 -50.97
CA ASN A 127 9.90 16.30 -51.93
C ASN A 127 10.23 15.88 -53.38
N PRO A 128 9.21 15.57 -54.20
CA PRO A 128 9.35 14.91 -55.50
C PRO A 128 9.64 15.91 -56.63
N SER A 129 10.90 16.11 -56.98
CA SER A 129 11.28 16.62 -58.32
C SER A 129 12.80 16.62 -58.48
N VAL A 130 13.38 15.60 -59.12
CA VAL A 130 14.51 15.68 -60.07
C VAL A 130 14.64 14.29 -60.74
N THR A 131 14.68 14.30 -62.06
CA THR A 131 14.86 13.18 -63.00
C THR A 131 16.33 12.89 -63.31
N THR A 132 16.55 11.71 -63.89
CA THR A 132 17.77 11.23 -64.61
C THR A 132 18.96 10.82 -63.73
N SER A 133 19.87 9.95 -64.13
CA SER A 133 19.95 8.79 -65.05
C SER A 133 21.37 8.24 -64.85
N SER A 134 21.58 6.95 -65.06
CA SER A 134 22.85 6.20 -64.88
C SER A 134 23.16 5.74 -63.44
N PHE A 135 22.88 4.47 -63.16
CA PHE A 135 23.72 3.54 -62.39
C PHE A 135 23.05 2.16 -62.50
N SER A 136 23.62 1.31 -63.35
CA SER A 136 23.11 -0.01 -63.71
C SER A 136 23.54 -1.07 -62.70
N HIS A 137 22.57 -1.92 -62.31
CA HIS A 137 22.72 -3.23 -61.67
C HIS A 137 23.38 -3.31 -60.28
N PHE A 138 22.73 -2.74 -59.25
CA PHE A 138 22.77 -3.27 -57.86
C PHE A 138 21.68 -2.67 -56.92
N VAL A 139 20.91 -1.67 -57.36
CA VAL A 139 20.15 -0.78 -56.45
C VAL A 139 18.62 -0.81 -56.68
N PHE A 140 18.09 -1.82 -57.40
CA PHE A 140 16.69 -1.74 -57.86
C PHE A 140 15.62 -2.05 -56.80
N PHE A 141 15.97 -2.71 -55.68
CA PHE A 141 14.98 -3.05 -54.65
C PHE A 141 14.79 -1.97 -53.57
N ILE A 142 15.75 -1.05 -53.42
CA ILE A 142 15.77 -0.06 -52.33
C ILE A 142 15.03 1.24 -52.66
N ARG A 143 14.89 1.60 -53.95
CA ARG A 143 14.18 2.82 -54.35
C ARG A 143 12.66 2.78 -54.09
N THR A 144 12.08 1.58 -54.02
CA THR A 144 10.62 1.41 -54.03
C THR A 144 9.99 1.27 -52.64
N LEU A 145 10.74 0.81 -51.62
CA LEU A 145 10.21 0.57 -50.27
C LEU A 145 10.58 1.65 -49.24
N PHE A 146 11.70 2.35 -49.42
CA PHE A 146 12.12 3.46 -48.54
C PHE A 146 12.73 4.60 -49.37
N ARG A 147 12.08 5.77 -49.40
CA ARG A 147 12.64 6.97 -50.04
C ARG A 147 13.76 7.54 -49.18
N VAL A 148 15.01 7.10 -49.41
CA VAL A 148 16.25 7.70 -48.86
C VAL A 148 16.62 8.93 -49.70
N SER A 149 16.98 10.07 -49.09
CA SER A 149 17.36 11.25 -49.88
C SER A 149 18.70 11.09 -50.61
N ALA A 150 18.83 11.81 -51.72
CA ALA A 150 20.10 11.97 -52.45
C ALA A 150 21.22 12.47 -51.53
N SER A 151 20.95 13.41 -50.62
CA SER A 151 21.99 13.99 -49.75
C SER A 151 22.69 13.00 -48.80
N VAL A 152 22.03 11.93 -48.36
CA VAL A 152 22.68 10.88 -47.57
C VAL A 152 23.59 10.05 -48.47
N TRP A 153 23.13 9.70 -49.68
CA TRP A 153 23.93 8.99 -50.67
C TRP A 153 25.10 9.82 -51.21
N ASP A 154 24.91 11.11 -51.48
CA ASP A 154 25.95 12.06 -51.91
C ASP A 154 26.98 12.28 -50.80
N SER A 155 26.55 12.33 -49.54
CA SER A 155 27.45 12.42 -48.39
C SER A 155 28.24 11.13 -48.15
N ILE A 156 27.70 9.96 -48.50
CA ILE A 156 28.41 8.67 -48.46
C ILE A 156 29.39 8.59 -49.63
N GLY A 157 28.97 8.98 -50.84
CA GLY A 157 29.77 8.91 -52.06
C GLY A 157 31.03 9.79 -52.04
N ASN A 158 31.07 10.81 -51.18
CA ASN A 158 32.17 11.77 -51.08
C ASN A 158 32.93 11.78 -49.73
N LYS A 159 32.64 10.89 -48.75
CA LYS A 159 33.29 10.91 -47.40
C LYS A 159 33.48 9.53 -46.75
N GLN A 160 34.35 9.45 -45.73
CA GLN A 160 34.45 8.28 -44.82
C GLN A 160 33.13 8.05 -44.07
N PHE A 161 32.57 6.84 -44.15
CA PHE A 161 31.35 6.42 -43.45
C PHE A 161 31.60 5.19 -42.56
N ILE A 162 30.69 4.95 -41.60
CA ILE A 162 30.76 3.81 -40.68
C ILE A 162 30.03 2.62 -41.30
N ARG A 163 30.66 1.44 -41.29
CA ARG A 163 30.11 0.20 -41.84
C ARG A 163 29.62 -0.71 -40.71
N CYS A 164 28.32 -0.95 -40.67
CA CYS A 164 27.70 -1.86 -39.71
C CYS A 164 27.31 -3.15 -40.44
N ILE A 165 27.79 -4.30 -40.00
CA ILE A 165 27.49 -5.59 -40.63
C ILE A 165 26.84 -6.49 -39.59
N HIS A 166 25.63 -6.96 -39.86
CA HIS A 166 24.86 -7.79 -38.94
C HIS A 166 24.25 -9.00 -39.64
N SER A 167 24.54 -10.23 -39.19
CA SER A 167 23.82 -11.44 -39.65
C SER A 167 23.26 -12.24 -38.48
N VAL A 168 22.03 -12.75 -38.61
CA VAL A 168 21.45 -13.65 -37.60
C VAL A 168 22.07 -15.06 -37.59
N GLY A 169 22.88 -15.40 -38.60
CA GLY A 169 23.83 -16.53 -38.54
C GLY A 169 23.28 -17.95 -38.70
N ILE A 170 22.08 -18.14 -39.25
CA ILE A 170 21.46 -19.47 -39.47
C ILE A 170 21.69 -19.94 -40.92
N ARG A 171 22.09 -21.21 -41.11
CA ARG A 171 22.46 -21.78 -42.43
C ARG A 171 21.30 -22.34 -43.29
N ARG A 172 20.03 -22.32 -42.84
CA ARG A 172 18.89 -22.83 -43.63
C ARG A 172 18.19 -21.71 -44.43
N PRO A 173 17.80 -21.96 -45.70
CA PRO A 173 17.10 -20.97 -46.55
C PRO A 173 15.61 -20.92 -46.17
N ALA A 174 15.10 -19.71 -45.91
CA ALA A 174 13.67 -19.44 -45.89
C ALA A 174 13.29 -18.85 -47.26
N TYR A 175 12.63 -19.62 -48.12
CA TYR A 175 12.17 -19.14 -49.41
C TYR A 175 10.95 -18.23 -49.27
N CYS A 176 10.97 -17.07 -49.92
CA CYS A 176 9.75 -16.38 -50.37
C CYS A 176 10.01 -15.76 -51.74
N ARG A 177 9.22 -16.17 -52.74
CA ARG A 177 9.19 -15.64 -54.10
C ARG A 177 8.18 -14.50 -54.13
N LEU A 178 8.63 -13.26 -54.35
CA LEU A 178 7.78 -12.06 -54.33
C LEU A 178 7.21 -11.78 -55.73
N THR A 179 5.90 -11.52 -55.84
CA THR A 179 5.27 -10.91 -57.02
C THR A 179 5.13 -9.40 -56.84
N ASN A 180 5.26 -8.66 -57.94
CA ASN A 180 5.46 -7.21 -57.97
C ASN A 180 4.22 -6.42 -57.51
N ASN A 181 4.21 -5.99 -56.24
CA ASN A 181 3.55 -4.80 -55.65
C ASN A 181 3.09 -5.11 -54.21
N VAL A 182 4.05 -5.17 -53.27
CA VAL A 182 3.77 -5.42 -51.85
C VAL A 182 4.46 -4.34 -51.02
N SER A 183 3.72 -3.66 -50.15
CA SER A 183 4.29 -2.69 -49.20
C SER A 183 5.13 -3.39 -48.11
N LEU A 184 6.10 -2.72 -47.50
CA LEU A 184 6.94 -3.30 -46.44
C LEU A 184 6.11 -3.87 -45.26
N LEU A 185 4.99 -3.21 -44.98
CA LEU A 185 3.98 -3.62 -43.99
C LEU A 185 3.32 -4.96 -44.36
N GLN A 186 3.01 -5.18 -45.64
CA GLN A 186 2.53 -6.48 -46.11
C GLN A 186 3.65 -7.52 -46.19
N LEU A 187 4.90 -7.12 -46.37
CA LEU A 187 6.06 -8.02 -46.36
C LEU A 187 6.29 -8.64 -44.97
N LEU A 188 6.05 -7.88 -43.90
CA LEU A 188 6.02 -8.37 -42.51
C LEU A 188 4.82 -9.29 -42.25
N ALA A 189 3.64 -8.96 -42.77
CA ALA A 189 2.46 -9.81 -42.66
C ALA A 189 2.60 -11.15 -43.42
N VAL A 190 3.26 -11.15 -44.58
CA VAL A 190 3.49 -12.35 -45.42
C VAL A 190 4.61 -13.23 -44.85
N SER A 191 5.64 -12.66 -44.21
CA SER A 191 6.68 -13.45 -43.53
C SER A 191 6.23 -13.97 -42.16
N ALA A 192 5.31 -13.28 -41.47
CA ALA A 192 4.66 -13.76 -40.24
C ALA A 192 3.60 -14.85 -40.49
N SER A 193 3.02 -14.93 -41.69
CA SER A 193 1.98 -15.93 -42.02
C SER A 193 2.52 -17.28 -42.49
N TYR A 194 3.83 -17.41 -42.76
CA TYR A 194 4.46 -18.65 -43.23
C TYR A 194 5.55 -19.21 -42.30
N ILE A 195 5.79 -18.58 -41.16
CA ILE A 195 6.56 -19.16 -40.05
C ILE A 195 5.53 -19.45 -38.96
N ASN A 196 5.27 -20.73 -38.69
CA ASN A 196 4.52 -21.14 -37.50
C ASN A 196 4.94 -20.24 -36.32
N PHE A 197 3.98 -19.54 -35.71
CA PHE A 197 4.13 -18.77 -34.46
C PHE A 197 5.28 -19.38 -33.64
N SER A 198 6.44 -18.73 -33.50
CA SER A 198 6.70 -17.96 -32.27
C SER A 198 8.09 -17.30 -32.15
N MET A 199 9.07 -17.36 -33.07
CA MET A 199 10.43 -16.83 -32.77
C MET A 199 11.25 -16.32 -33.97
N TRP A 200 11.89 -15.14 -33.83
CA TRP A 200 12.88 -14.66 -34.81
C TRP A 200 14.17 -15.51 -34.77
N PRO A 201 14.67 -16.00 -35.92
CA PRO A 201 15.80 -16.94 -35.99
C PRO A 201 17.13 -16.28 -35.56
N CYS A 202 17.90 -16.90 -34.65
CA CYS A 202 19.29 -16.51 -34.30
C CYS A 202 20.22 -17.74 -34.07
N ALA A 203 21.54 -17.52 -34.02
CA ALA A 203 22.55 -18.55 -33.75
C ALA A 203 23.23 -18.30 -32.38
N PRO A 204 22.54 -18.57 -31.26
CA PRO A 204 22.92 -18.15 -29.91
C PRO A 204 24.31 -18.67 -29.50
N ASP A 205 24.62 -19.91 -29.87
CA ASP A 205 25.87 -20.60 -29.52
C ASP A 205 27.09 -20.11 -30.33
N ARG A 206 26.89 -19.16 -31.26
CA ARG A 206 27.93 -18.65 -32.17
C ARG A 206 28.03 -17.12 -32.16
N ARG A 207 27.49 -16.46 -31.12
CA ARG A 207 27.47 -15.00 -31.02
C ARG A 207 28.86 -14.38 -30.96
N PHE A 208 29.03 -13.29 -31.71
CA PHE A 208 30.10 -12.35 -31.45
C PHE A 208 29.72 -10.94 -31.88
N LEU A 209 30.39 -9.97 -31.27
CA LEU A 209 30.30 -8.56 -31.57
C LEU A 209 31.72 -7.98 -31.59
N ALA A 210 32.12 -7.41 -32.72
CA ALA A 210 33.46 -6.89 -32.95
C ALA A 210 33.41 -5.43 -33.43
N LEU A 211 34.21 -4.57 -32.80
CA LEU A 211 34.41 -3.18 -33.22
C LEU A 211 35.79 -3.01 -33.84
N HIS A 212 35.84 -2.71 -35.13
CA HIS A 212 37.06 -2.36 -35.85
C HIS A 212 37.18 -0.83 -35.91
N ALA A 213 37.62 -0.23 -34.81
CA ALA A 213 37.66 1.22 -34.64
C ALA A 213 38.49 1.94 -35.74
N ASN A 214 39.62 1.34 -36.15
CA ASN A 214 40.48 1.90 -37.18
C ASN A 214 39.85 1.89 -38.59
N ASN A 215 39.01 0.90 -38.86
CA ASN A 215 38.34 0.74 -40.16
C ASN A 215 36.94 1.38 -40.15
N ARG A 216 36.51 1.92 -39.01
CA ARG A 216 35.15 2.41 -38.74
C ARG A 216 34.08 1.36 -39.04
N GLU A 217 34.29 0.13 -38.55
CA GLU A 217 33.35 -0.96 -38.78
C GLU A 217 32.86 -1.60 -37.46
N VAL A 218 31.62 -2.04 -37.45
CA VAL A 218 30.99 -2.79 -36.35
C VAL A 218 30.36 -4.04 -36.92
N TRP A 219 30.76 -5.22 -36.44
CA TRP A 219 30.32 -6.50 -36.95
C TRP A 219 29.61 -7.28 -35.85
N SER A 220 28.46 -7.86 -36.18
CA SER A 220 27.65 -8.64 -35.26
C SER A 220 27.11 -9.88 -35.96
N TYR A 221 27.19 -11.02 -35.29
CA TYR A 221 26.76 -12.31 -35.83
C TYR A 221 26.02 -13.12 -34.77
N GLY A 222 24.94 -13.78 -35.16
CA GLY A 222 24.23 -14.75 -34.32
C GLY A 222 23.31 -14.14 -33.26
N THR A 223 23.08 -12.84 -33.27
CA THR A 223 22.14 -12.13 -32.38
C THR A 223 20.92 -11.62 -33.16
N GLY A 224 19.77 -11.54 -32.51
CA GLY A 224 18.53 -10.94 -33.01
C GLY A 224 17.87 -10.01 -31.98
N SER A 225 18.55 -9.68 -30.89
CA SER A 225 18.07 -8.88 -29.76
C SER A 225 18.55 -7.42 -29.85
N GLU A 226 18.53 -6.67 -28.73
CA GLU A 226 18.96 -5.26 -28.70
C GLU A 226 20.39 -5.05 -29.19
N ASP A 227 21.29 -6.01 -28.93
CA ASP A 227 22.70 -5.97 -29.36
C ASP A 227 22.86 -6.04 -30.89
N ALA A 228 21.82 -6.45 -31.62
CA ALA A 228 21.79 -6.40 -33.08
C ALA A 228 21.53 -4.97 -33.62
N ILE A 229 21.03 -4.05 -32.79
CA ILE A 229 20.72 -2.66 -33.15
C ILE A 229 22.01 -1.81 -33.04
N LEU A 230 22.92 -2.03 -33.98
CA LEU A 230 24.29 -1.49 -33.93
C LEU A 230 24.34 0.04 -33.84
N CYS A 231 23.36 0.75 -34.41
CA CYS A 231 23.31 2.21 -34.36
C CYS A 231 23.21 2.80 -32.95
N LYS A 232 22.71 2.05 -31.95
CA LYS A 232 22.49 2.54 -30.58
C LYS A 232 23.78 2.51 -29.74
N ASN A 233 24.09 1.38 -29.10
CA ASN A 233 25.20 1.31 -28.15
C ASN A 233 26.56 1.20 -28.85
N GLU A 234 26.62 0.46 -29.96
CA GLU A 234 27.90 0.18 -30.64
C GLU A 234 28.44 1.39 -31.38
N VAL A 235 27.61 2.02 -32.20
CA VAL A 235 28.02 3.20 -32.97
C VAL A 235 27.91 4.46 -32.12
N ALA A 236 26.76 4.76 -31.52
CA ALA A 236 26.54 6.06 -30.88
C ALA A 236 27.27 6.25 -29.54
N LEU A 237 27.72 5.16 -28.87
CA LEU A 237 28.52 5.23 -27.66
C LEU A 237 29.94 4.64 -27.86
N ARG A 238 30.09 3.34 -28.17
CA ARG A 238 31.43 2.70 -28.17
C ARG A 238 32.35 3.27 -29.24
N LEU A 239 31.97 3.18 -30.53
CA LEU A 239 32.76 3.71 -31.64
C LEU A 239 32.82 5.24 -31.62
N ALA A 240 31.70 5.89 -31.28
CA ALA A 240 31.64 7.34 -31.09
C ALA A 240 32.63 7.79 -30.02
N SER A 241 32.76 7.13 -28.87
CA SER A 241 33.68 7.53 -27.80
C SER A 241 35.14 7.54 -28.26
N ILE A 242 35.55 6.60 -29.12
CA ILE A 242 36.90 6.54 -29.70
C ILE A 242 37.10 7.73 -30.65
N THR A 243 36.13 7.96 -31.52
CA THR A 243 36.13 9.10 -32.46
C THR A 243 36.16 10.43 -31.71
N ALA A 244 35.37 10.52 -30.64
CA ALA A 244 35.24 11.67 -29.76
C ALA A 244 36.57 12.00 -29.06
N LYS A 245 37.30 10.99 -28.57
CA LYS A 245 38.66 11.16 -28.05
C LYS A 245 39.63 11.72 -29.09
N GLN A 246 39.56 11.24 -30.32
CA GLN A 246 40.47 11.68 -31.40
C GLN A 246 40.15 13.12 -31.85
N GLU A 247 38.87 13.48 -31.83
CA GLU A 247 38.38 14.77 -32.33
C GLU A 247 38.12 15.81 -31.23
N GLY A 248 38.31 15.47 -29.94
CA GLY A 248 38.18 16.40 -28.81
C GLY A 248 36.75 16.73 -28.38
N TRP A 249 35.85 15.74 -28.40
CA TRP A 249 34.46 15.84 -27.91
C TRP A 249 34.07 14.63 -27.05
N LEU A 250 32.90 14.61 -26.40
CA LEU A 250 32.47 13.51 -25.53
C LEU A 250 31.24 12.77 -26.07
N ALA A 251 31.24 11.44 -25.97
CA ALA A 251 30.08 10.60 -26.23
C ALA A 251 29.67 9.92 -24.92
N GLU A 252 28.50 10.28 -24.38
CA GLU A 252 28.09 9.91 -23.03
C GLU A 252 26.70 9.29 -23.01
N ARG A 253 26.51 8.33 -22.11
CA ARG A 253 25.20 7.76 -21.82
C ARG A 253 24.39 8.72 -20.95
N MET A 254 23.79 9.72 -21.59
CA MET A 254 23.23 10.88 -20.92
C MET A 254 21.90 11.30 -21.57
N ALA A 255 20.90 11.57 -20.74
CA ALA A 255 19.68 12.25 -21.18
C ALA A 255 19.90 13.77 -21.22
N ILE A 256 19.20 14.46 -22.11
CA ILE A 256 19.24 15.91 -22.23
C ILE A 256 17.82 16.43 -22.03
N ILE A 257 17.63 17.27 -21.01
CA ILE A 257 16.36 17.94 -20.73
C ILE A 257 16.51 19.45 -20.80
N ALA A 258 15.40 20.12 -21.12
CA ALA A 258 15.23 21.55 -20.94
C ALA A 258 14.30 21.77 -19.73
N VAL A 259 14.77 22.53 -18.76
CA VAL A 259 14.00 22.95 -17.59
C VAL A 259 13.65 24.43 -17.76
N THR A 260 12.38 24.72 -17.97
CA THR A 260 11.86 26.09 -17.99
C THR A 260 11.51 26.49 -16.55
N ALA A 261 12.19 27.50 -16.03
CA ALA A 261 11.91 28.09 -14.72
C ALA A 261 10.71 29.08 -14.80
N PRO A 262 10.15 29.52 -13.65
CA PRO A 262 8.99 30.42 -13.61
C PRO A 262 9.19 31.77 -14.31
N ASP A 263 10.43 32.24 -14.37
CA ASP A 263 10.87 33.42 -15.13
C ASP A 263 10.89 33.18 -16.66
N LYS A 264 10.52 31.98 -17.11
CA LYS A 264 10.51 31.49 -18.50
C LYS A 264 11.90 31.32 -19.10
N VAL A 265 12.97 31.36 -18.29
CA VAL A 265 14.32 31.03 -18.75
C VAL A 265 14.46 29.51 -18.86
N GLU A 266 14.97 29.04 -20.00
CA GLU A 266 15.23 27.62 -20.24
C GLU A 266 16.69 27.28 -19.95
N HIS A 267 16.88 26.24 -19.13
CA HIS A 267 18.18 25.69 -18.79
C HIS A 267 18.29 24.25 -19.32
N PHE A 268 19.32 23.98 -20.10
CA PHE A 268 19.58 22.63 -20.60
C PHE A 268 20.47 21.86 -19.64
N ILE A 269 20.02 20.68 -19.23
CA ILE A 269 20.69 19.85 -18.22
C ILE A 269 20.96 18.46 -18.80
N GLY A 270 22.20 17.99 -18.64
CA GLY A 270 22.59 16.62 -18.91
C GLY A 270 22.36 15.73 -17.69
N LEU A 271 21.75 14.56 -17.85
CA LEU A 271 21.50 13.59 -16.78
C LEU A 271 22.22 12.27 -17.11
N ALA A 272 23.22 11.89 -16.32
CA ALA A 272 23.98 10.65 -16.49
C ALA A 272 23.90 9.79 -15.23
N GLY A 273 24.15 8.49 -15.35
CA GLY A 273 24.22 7.58 -14.22
C GLY A 273 23.92 6.13 -14.60
N PRO A 274 24.19 5.17 -13.69
CA PRO A 274 23.96 3.75 -13.93
C PRO A 274 22.49 3.40 -14.15
N ASP A 275 22.20 2.18 -14.62
CA ASP A 275 20.82 1.70 -14.74
C ASP A 275 20.09 1.68 -13.38
N GLY A 276 18.84 2.15 -13.38
CA GLY A 276 18.00 2.18 -12.17
C GLY A 276 18.31 3.33 -11.19
N CYS A 277 19.17 4.29 -11.55
CA CYS A 277 19.54 5.43 -10.70
C CYS A 277 18.52 6.59 -10.68
N GLY A 278 17.37 6.46 -11.36
CA GLY A 278 16.36 7.52 -11.42
C GLY A 278 16.53 8.55 -12.55
N LYS A 279 17.50 8.37 -13.47
CA LYS A 279 17.68 9.23 -14.67
C LYS A 279 16.36 9.47 -15.42
N SER A 280 15.67 8.39 -15.80
CA SER A 280 14.41 8.48 -16.53
C SER A 280 13.28 9.14 -15.74
N CYS A 281 13.31 9.06 -14.40
CA CYS A 281 12.35 9.74 -13.52
C CYS A 281 12.49 11.26 -13.59
N LEU A 282 13.70 11.77 -13.85
CA LEU A 282 13.95 13.20 -14.10
C LEU A 282 13.70 13.59 -15.56
N THR A 283 14.01 12.70 -16.52
CA THR A 283 13.82 12.98 -17.96
C THR A 283 12.35 13.26 -18.31
N PHE A 284 11.43 12.42 -17.83
CA PHE A 284 9.99 12.52 -18.15
C PHE A 284 9.17 13.07 -16.97
N LEU A 285 9.81 13.89 -16.14
CA LEU A 285 9.22 14.44 -14.92
C LEU A 285 8.02 15.36 -15.24
N GLN A 286 6.88 15.06 -14.63
CA GLN A 286 5.74 15.97 -14.57
C GLN A 286 5.85 16.82 -13.31
N THR A 287 5.73 18.14 -13.45
CA THR A 287 5.89 19.06 -12.33
C THR A 287 4.60 19.17 -11.52
N THR A 288 4.71 19.31 -10.19
CA THR A 288 3.61 19.69 -9.28
C THR A 288 3.33 21.20 -9.32
N THR A 289 4.31 21.98 -9.75
CA THR A 289 4.26 23.43 -9.88
C THR A 289 4.09 23.81 -11.37
N PRO A 290 2.91 24.27 -11.82
CA PRO A 290 2.61 24.51 -13.24
C PRO A 290 3.53 25.51 -13.95
N GLU A 291 4.21 26.36 -13.17
CA GLU A 291 5.18 27.35 -13.64
C GLU A 291 6.48 26.72 -14.13
N TRP A 292 6.85 25.55 -13.60
CA TRP A 292 8.01 24.80 -14.06
C TRP A 292 7.61 23.85 -15.18
N LYS A 293 8.41 23.79 -16.26
CA LYS A 293 8.17 22.87 -17.38
C LYS A 293 9.43 22.08 -17.71
N ILE A 294 9.24 20.81 -18.06
CA ILE A 294 10.32 19.94 -18.50
C ILE A 294 10.01 19.44 -19.90
N LYS A 295 10.99 19.61 -20.79
CA LYS A 295 10.98 19.07 -22.15
C LYS A 295 12.23 18.24 -22.39
N VAL A 296 12.16 17.31 -23.32
CA VAL A 296 13.21 16.33 -23.60
C VAL A 296 13.84 16.60 -24.96
N ILE A 297 15.17 16.51 -25.02
CA ILE A 297 15.94 16.53 -26.28
C ILE A 297 16.39 15.11 -26.65
N GLY A 298 16.82 14.32 -25.66
CA GLY A 298 17.22 12.92 -25.83
C GLY A 298 17.24 12.20 -24.48
N ASN A 299 17.14 10.86 -24.47
CA ASN A 299 17.03 10.09 -23.22
C ASN A 299 18.25 9.21 -22.89
N GLU A 300 19.01 8.74 -23.87
CA GLU A 300 20.03 7.70 -23.62
C GLU A 300 21.44 8.08 -24.05
N VAL A 301 21.62 8.92 -25.06
CA VAL A 301 22.94 9.25 -25.62
C VAL A 301 23.04 10.76 -25.84
N ALA A 302 24.16 11.35 -25.44
CA ALA A 302 24.52 12.72 -25.73
C ALA A 302 25.91 12.79 -26.37
N TRP A 303 26.03 13.55 -27.45
CA TRP A 303 27.31 13.99 -28.00
C TRP A 303 27.55 15.44 -27.59
N ILE A 304 28.66 15.67 -26.88
CA ILE A 304 28.95 16.94 -26.22
C ILE A 304 30.23 17.53 -26.82
N ARG A 305 30.12 18.69 -27.47
CA ARG A 305 31.24 19.40 -28.09
C ARG A 305 31.51 20.72 -27.39
N LEU A 306 32.77 21.15 -27.41
CA LEU A 306 33.14 22.50 -26.97
C LEU A 306 32.80 23.51 -28.09
N GLY A 307 31.96 24.50 -27.78
CA GLY A 307 31.62 25.59 -28.68
C GLY A 307 32.67 26.72 -28.65
N ASP A 308 32.62 27.59 -29.65
CA ASP A 308 33.54 28.74 -29.79
C ASP A 308 33.41 29.75 -28.63
N ASP A 309 32.26 29.79 -27.95
CA ASP A 309 32.00 30.62 -26.77
C ASP A 309 32.56 30.03 -25.46
N GLY A 310 33.23 28.87 -25.56
CA GLY A 310 33.82 28.13 -24.46
C GLY A 310 32.84 27.23 -23.69
N ARG A 311 31.55 27.16 -24.06
CA ARG A 311 30.55 26.29 -23.40
C ARG A 311 30.48 24.90 -24.02
N LEU A 312 29.94 23.95 -23.27
CA LEU A 312 29.66 22.61 -23.76
C LEU A 312 28.26 22.52 -24.39
N TYR A 313 28.18 22.11 -25.64
CA TYR A 313 26.94 21.92 -26.39
C TYR A 313 26.63 20.43 -26.56
N ALA A 314 25.47 20.00 -26.09
CA ALA A 314 25.01 18.62 -26.17
C ALA A 314 23.98 18.43 -27.28
N SER A 315 24.05 17.31 -27.99
CA SER A 315 23.09 16.90 -29.01
C SER A 315 22.72 15.42 -28.84
N SER A 316 21.48 15.06 -29.19
CA SER A 316 21.04 13.66 -29.21
C SER A 316 21.30 13.05 -30.59
N PRO A 317 22.18 12.05 -30.72
CA PRO A 317 22.42 11.40 -32.00
C PRO A 317 21.27 10.47 -32.42
N LEU A 318 20.45 10.01 -31.48
CA LEU A 318 19.34 9.10 -31.75
C LEU A 318 18.07 9.84 -32.19
N ASN A 319 17.30 9.21 -33.07
CA ASN A 319 15.99 9.64 -33.57
C ASN A 319 14.82 8.86 -32.94
N GLY A 320 15.13 7.98 -31.99
CA GLY A 320 14.15 7.18 -31.27
C GLY A 320 14.44 7.14 -29.77
N PHE A 321 13.37 7.02 -28.99
CA PHE A 321 13.42 6.64 -27.60
C PHE A 321 13.35 5.12 -27.47
N PHE A 322 14.17 4.57 -26.59
CA PHE A 322 14.22 3.15 -26.28
C PHE A 322 14.06 2.97 -24.77
N PHE A 323 13.07 2.19 -24.35
CA PHE A 323 12.77 1.96 -22.94
C PHE A 323 12.78 0.48 -22.63
N HIS A 324 13.38 0.10 -21.51
CA HIS A 324 13.07 -1.18 -20.90
C HIS A 324 11.72 -1.09 -20.21
N ILE A 325 10.93 -2.13 -20.38
CA ILE A 325 9.52 -2.17 -20.01
C ILE A 325 9.32 -2.57 -18.54
N ASN A 326 10.29 -3.30 -17.96
CA ASN A 326 10.29 -3.67 -16.55
C ASN A 326 10.38 -2.43 -15.65
N GLY A 327 9.33 -2.20 -14.85
CA GLY A 327 9.20 -1.02 -13.99
C GLY A 327 8.65 0.24 -14.69
N PHE A 328 8.29 0.14 -15.98
CA PHE A 328 7.69 1.23 -16.74
C PHE A 328 6.17 1.02 -16.91
N ASN A 329 5.36 1.81 -16.21
CA ASN A 329 3.90 1.79 -16.34
C ASN A 329 3.40 3.03 -17.12
N PRO A 330 3.09 2.91 -18.42
CA PRO A 330 2.62 4.01 -19.25
C PRO A 330 1.21 4.47 -18.86
N THR A 331 0.45 3.68 -18.12
CA THR A 331 -0.91 4.05 -17.69
C THR A 331 -0.94 5.00 -16.50
N LYS A 332 0.16 5.09 -15.74
CA LYS A 332 0.33 5.99 -14.59
C LYS A 332 0.82 7.40 -14.97
N SER A 333 1.17 7.64 -16.24
CA SER A 333 1.46 8.98 -16.77
C SER A 333 0.56 9.27 -17.96
N SER A 334 -0.03 10.47 -18.02
CA SER A 334 -0.83 10.91 -19.17
C SER A 334 -0.02 10.90 -20.48
N MET A 335 1.29 11.11 -20.37
CA MET A 335 2.23 11.07 -21.49
C MET A 335 2.41 9.65 -22.04
N GLY A 336 2.52 8.62 -21.19
CA GLY A 336 2.79 7.25 -21.61
C GLY A 336 1.70 6.62 -22.50
N LYS A 337 0.42 6.94 -22.25
CA LYS A 337 -0.70 6.43 -23.07
C LYS A 337 -0.72 7.00 -24.48
N GLU A 338 -0.53 8.31 -24.62
CA GLU A 338 -0.47 8.96 -25.94
C GLU A 338 0.82 8.57 -26.67
N PHE A 339 1.93 8.60 -25.94
CA PHE A 339 3.26 8.31 -26.46
C PHE A 339 3.37 6.89 -27.00
N LEU A 340 2.81 5.86 -26.35
CA LEU A 340 2.91 4.46 -26.83
C LEU A 340 1.76 4.00 -27.75
N SER A 341 0.84 4.89 -28.11
CA SER A 341 -0.38 4.49 -28.83
C SER A 341 -0.15 4.18 -30.31
N LYS A 342 0.84 4.77 -30.99
CA LYS A 342 1.05 4.61 -32.45
C LYS A 342 2.52 4.49 -32.81
N ASP A 343 2.83 3.73 -33.87
CA ASP A 343 4.17 3.59 -34.46
C ASP A 343 5.25 3.10 -33.46
N ALA A 344 4.86 2.37 -32.40
CA ALA A 344 5.76 1.79 -31.41
C ALA A 344 6.10 0.34 -31.75
N ILE A 345 7.36 -0.06 -31.53
CA ILE A 345 7.83 -1.43 -31.69
C ILE A 345 8.10 -2.01 -30.31
N PHE A 346 7.32 -3.02 -29.92
CA PHE A 346 7.48 -3.75 -28.68
C PHE A 346 8.24 -5.04 -28.91
N THR A 347 9.23 -5.33 -28.08
CA THR A 347 10.09 -6.51 -28.18
C THR A 347 10.04 -7.31 -26.89
N ASN A 348 9.74 -8.61 -27.02
CA ASN A 348 9.67 -9.59 -25.91
C ASN A 348 8.70 -9.20 -24.77
N VAL A 349 7.57 -8.60 -25.13
CA VAL A 349 6.43 -8.40 -24.22
C VAL A 349 5.38 -9.47 -24.45
N GLY A 350 4.56 -9.75 -23.43
CA GLY A 350 3.35 -10.53 -23.66
C GLY A 350 2.31 -9.72 -24.44
N TYR A 351 1.25 -10.38 -24.85
CA TYR A 351 0.23 -9.77 -25.69
C TYR A 351 -1.12 -10.44 -25.58
N THR A 352 -2.18 -9.70 -25.86
CA THR A 352 -3.54 -10.27 -25.90
C THR A 352 -3.85 -10.91 -27.26
N SER A 353 -4.95 -11.65 -27.38
CA SER A 353 -5.39 -12.26 -28.64
C SER A 353 -5.80 -11.24 -29.71
N GLN A 354 -6.05 -9.98 -29.34
CA GLN A 354 -6.20 -8.86 -30.27
C GLN A 354 -4.87 -8.14 -30.59
N GLY A 355 -3.74 -8.62 -30.07
CA GLY A 355 -2.40 -8.09 -30.35
C GLY A 355 -1.97 -6.91 -29.49
N TYR A 356 -2.65 -6.64 -28.36
CA TYR A 356 -2.26 -5.55 -27.47
C TYR A 356 -1.07 -5.96 -26.59
N PRO A 357 -0.01 -5.14 -26.46
CA PRO A 357 1.15 -5.46 -25.63
C PRO A 357 0.79 -5.43 -24.14
N CYS A 358 1.27 -6.42 -23.39
CA CYS A 358 1.01 -6.63 -21.96
C CYS A 358 2.30 -6.99 -21.23
N TRP A 359 2.47 -6.45 -20.03
CA TRP A 359 3.59 -6.76 -19.14
C TRP A 359 3.19 -6.54 -17.68
N SER A 360 3.93 -7.13 -16.73
CA SER A 360 3.58 -7.19 -15.30
C SER A 360 3.30 -5.84 -14.65
N SER A 361 3.92 -4.77 -15.15
CA SER A 361 3.77 -3.41 -14.61
C SER A 361 2.80 -2.52 -15.39
N CYS A 362 2.11 -3.00 -16.42
CA CYS A 362 1.14 -2.22 -17.20
C CYS A 362 -0.30 -2.67 -16.93
N ASP A 363 -1.14 -1.75 -16.47
CA ASP A 363 -2.59 -1.95 -16.22
C ASP A 363 -3.40 -2.06 -17.54
N MET A 364 -2.79 -2.48 -18.65
CA MET A 364 -3.52 -2.94 -19.83
C MET A 364 -4.01 -4.37 -19.55
N HIS A 365 -4.93 -4.49 -18.59
CA HIS A 365 -5.60 -5.73 -18.28
C HIS A 365 -6.55 -6.09 -19.42
N SER A 366 -6.27 -7.26 -20.01
CA SER A 366 -7.15 -8.13 -20.79
C SER A 366 -8.62 -7.69 -20.79
N VAL A 367 -9.18 -7.42 -21.96
CA VAL A 367 -10.63 -7.29 -22.09
C VAL A 367 -11.26 -8.59 -21.58
N PRO A 368 -12.31 -8.56 -20.74
CA PRO A 368 -12.94 -9.78 -20.24
C PRO A 368 -13.36 -10.71 -21.40
N GLY A 369 -12.78 -11.92 -21.43
CA GLY A 369 -12.98 -12.91 -22.51
C GLY A 369 -11.83 -13.02 -23.53
N GLU A 370 -10.79 -12.21 -23.40
CA GLU A 370 -9.63 -12.19 -24.29
C GLU A 370 -8.50 -13.09 -23.76
N VAL A 371 -7.96 -13.98 -24.61
CA VAL A 371 -6.83 -14.86 -24.25
C VAL A 371 -5.55 -14.04 -24.27
N THR A 372 -4.73 -14.15 -23.23
CA THR A 372 -3.40 -13.52 -23.16
C THR A 372 -2.30 -14.54 -23.38
N TYR A 373 -1.21 -14.08 -23.99
CA TYR A 373 0.00 -14.84 -24.27
C TYR A 373 1.19 -14.15 -23.61
N ASP A 374 2.13 -14.93 -23.09
CA ASP A 374 3.41 -14.40 -22.65
C ASP A 374 4.30 -14.04 -23.85
N TRP A 375 5.48 -13.48 -23.57
CA TRP A 375 6.47 -13.11 -24.58
C TRP A 375 6.99 -14.30 -25.41
N ARG A 376 6.76 -15.55 -24.98
CA ARG A 376 7.09 -16.77 -25.72
C ARG A 376 5.94 -17.22 -26.63
N GLY A 377 4.77 -16.59 -26.51
CA GLY A 377 3.55 -16.98 -27.21
C GLY A 377 2.77 -18.08 -26.51
N GLU A 378 3.10 -18.41 -25.25
CA GLU A 378 2.39 -19.41 -24.47
C GLU A 378 1.17 -18.78 -23.77
N PRO A 379 0.03 -19.48 -23.66
CA PRO A 379 -1.12 -19.00 -22.92
C PRO A 379 -0.74 -18.57 -21.50
N TRP A 380 -1.01 -17.32 -21.19
CA TRP A 380 -0.63 -16.68 -19.94
C TRP A 380 -1.87 -16.34 -19.12
N ASN A 381 -1.84 -16.70 -17.84
CA ASN A 381 -2.77 -16.22 -16.83
C ASN A 381 -2.04 -15.99 -15.50
N ASN A 382 -2.73 -15.46 -14.49
CA ASN A 382 -2.11 -15.13 -13.20
C ASN A 382 -1.57 -16.35 -12.42
N ASN A 383 -1.83 -17.58 -12.87
CA ASN A 383 -1.31 -18.82 -12.31
C ASN A 383 -0.18 -19.45 -13.15
N SER A 384 0.20 -18.84 -14.28
CA SER A 384 1.30 -19.32 -15.11
C SER A 384 2.65 -19.07 -14.42
N GLU A 385 3.58 -20.03 -14.48
CA GLU A 385 4.93 -19.86 -13.92
C GLU A 385 5.78 -18.91 -14.79
N GLY A 386 6.41 -17.91 -14.16
CA GLY A 386 7.32 -16.96 -14.79
C GLY A 386 6.82 -15.52 -14.80
N THR A 387 7.21 -14.74 -15.80
CA THR A 387 6.71 -13.38 -16.05
C THR A 387 6.11 -13.32 -17.46
N ILE A 388 5.03 -12.54 -17.62
CA ILE A 388 4.36 -12.34 -18.91
C ILE A 388 5.29 -11.67 -19.94
N GLU A 389 6.23 -10.84 -19.51
CA GLU A 389 7.29 -10.23 -20.31
C GLU A 389 8.69 -10.80 -20.01
N HIS A 390 9.62 -10.65 -20.94
CA HIS A 390 11.02 -11.00 -20.71
C HIS A 390 11.73 -9.96 -19.80
N PRO A 391 12.74 -10.34 -18.97
CA PRO A 391 13.54 -9.39 -18.19
C PRO A 391 14.22 -8.25 -18.96
N GLN A 392 14.39 -8.41 -20.27
CA GLN A 392 14.93 -7.41 -21.20
C GLN A 392 13.87 -6.86 -22.18
N ALA A 393 12.58 -7.05 -21.89
CA ALA A 393 11.49 -6.52 -22.69
C ALA A 393 11.67 -5.01 -22.90
N SER A 394 11.44 -4.54 -24.12
CA SER A 394 11.69 -3.16 -24.51
C SER A 394 10.68 -2.62 -25.50
N VAL A 395 10.59 -1.29 -25.55
CA VAL A 395 9.81 -0.56 -26.56
C VAL A 395 10.67 0.51 -27.21
N ALA A 396 10.58 0.61 -28.53
CA ALA A 396 11.20 1.67 -29.32
C ALA A 396 10.15 2.52 -30.03
N ILE A 397 10.35 3.84 -30.01
CA ILE A 397 9.46 4.79 -30.67
C ILE A 397 10.24 5.99 -31.21
N ARG A 398 9.79 6.59 -32.32
CA ARG A 398 10.42 7.78 -32.91
C ARG A 398 10.28 9.01 -32.01
N CYS A 399 11.32 9.85 -31.98
CA CYS A 399 11.38 11.04 -31.14
C CYS A 399 10.24 12.04 -31.43
N ASN A 400 9.90 12.23 -32.71
CA ASN A 400 8.84 13.16 -33.14
C ASN A 400 7.42 12.82 -32.66
N LYS A 401 7.24 11.67 -31.99
CA LYS A 401 5.99 11.28 -31.33
C LYS A 401 5.95 11.63 -29.85
N CYS A 402 7.06 12.07 -29.26
CA CYS A 402 7.10 12.43 -27.85
C CYS A 402 6.43 13.80 -27.62
N PRO A 403 5.34 13.88 -26.82
CA PRO A 403 4.67 15.14 -26.53
C PRO A 403 5.54 16.15 -25.77
N ALA A 404 6.57 15.67 -25.07
CA ALA A 404 7.51 16.48 -24.33
C ALA A 404 8.77 16.86 -25.15
N LEU A 405 8.83 16.53 -26.45
CA LEU A 405 10.00 16.81 -27.28
C LEU A 405 10.24 18.33 -27.40
N HIS A 406 11.46 18.77 -27.10
CA HIS A 406 11.87 20.15 -27.24
C HIS A 406 12.12 20.51 -28.71
N SER A 407 11.79 21.72 -29.16
CA SER A 407 11.96 22.13 -30.57
C SER A 407 13.41 22.12 -31.05
N GLN A 408 14.38 22.29 -30.14
CA GLN A 408 15.83 22.25 -30.43
C GLN A 408 16.44 20.83 -30.48
N TRP A 409 15.62 19.77 -30.46
CA TRP A 409 16.13 18.39 -30.53
C TRP A 409 16.92 18.07 -31.82
N GLU A 410 16.66 18.83 -32.90
CA GLU A 410 17.37 18.78 -34.19
C GLU A 410 18.37 19.94 -34.36
N SER A 411 18.81 20.58 -33.28
CA SER A 411 19.79 21.67 -33.38
C SER A 411 21.11 21.18 -33.96
N ASP A 412 21.55 21.76 -35.08
CA ASP A 412 22.82 21.43 -35.72
C ASP A 412 24.00 21.63 -34.76
N LYS A 413 23.98 22.70 -33.96
CA LYS A 413 25.04 23.00 -32.97
C LYS A 413 24.86 22.24 -31.65
N GLY A 414 23.68 21.67 -31.39
CA GLY A 414 23.28 21.18 -30.07
C GLY A 414 22.78 22.31 -29.14
N VAL A 415 22.63 22.02 -27.85
CA VAL A 415 22.16 22.97 -26.82
C VAL A 415 23.22 23.18 -25.74
N ALA A 416 23.39 24.42 -25.29
CA ALA A 416 24.40 24.77 -24.30
C ALA A 416 24.02 24.24 -22.90
N LEU A 417 24.82 23.34 -22.34
CA LEU A 417 24.57 22.77 -21.01
C LEU A 417 24.81 23.81 -19.92
N SER A 418 23.82 23.97 -19.05
CA SER A 418 23.91 24.77 -17.83
C SER A 418 24.43 23.95 -16.65
N ALA A 419 24.11 22.65 -16.61
CA ALA A 419 24.56 21.70 -15.60
C ALA A 419 24.62 20.27 -16.14
N ILE A 420 25.42 19.45 -15.47
CA ILE A 420 25.41 17.99 -15.62
C ILE A 420 25.11 17.38 -14.26
N ILE A 421 24.11 16.50 -14.20
CA ILE A 421 23.69 15.78 -13.00
C ILE A 421 24.09 14.31 -13.16
N PHE A 422 24.83 13.81 -12.18
CA PHE A 422 25.10 12.39 -12.02
C PHE A 422 24.16 11.77 -10.99
N CYS A 423 23.27 10.90 -11.45
CA CYS A 423 22.32 10.19 -10.61
C CYS A 423 22.95 8.90 -10.06
N THR A 424 22.59 8.55 -8.83
CA THR A 424 22.99 7.30 -8.18
C THR A 424 21.84 6.72 -7.36
N ARG A 425 21.88 5.41 -7.12
CA ARG A 425 20.97 4.72 -6.20
C ARG A 425 21.80 4.15 -5.06
N ARG A 426 21.74 4.83 -3.92
CA ARG A 426 22.44 4.42 -2.70
C ARG A 426 21.53 4.57 -1.51
N HIS A 427 21.33 3.50 -0.76
CA HIS A 427 20.52 3.54 0.45
C HIS A 427 21.12 4.47 1.51
N THR A 428 22.44 4.51 1.67
CA THR A 428 23.10 5.35 2.68
C THR A 428 24.40 5.99 2.15
N GLY A 429 24.85 7.06 2.83
CA GLY A 429 26.18 7.65 2.64
C GLY A 429 26.34 8.66 1.49
N ILE A 430 25.31 8.85 0.65
CA ILE A 430 25.28 9.91 -0.38
C ILE A 430 24.05 10.80 -0.16
N PRO A 431 24.20 12.13 0.01
CA PRO A 431 23.08 13.04 0.27
C PRO A 431 22.15 13.16 -0.94
N LEU A 432 20.94 13.68 -0.71
CA LEU A 432 19.89 13.84 -1.73
C LEU A 432 20.38 14.57 -2.98
N VAL A 433 21.06 15.71 -2.78
CA VAL A 433 21.69 16.49 -3.84
C VAL A 433 22.92 17.24 -3.32
N PHE A 434 23.97 17.33 -4.13
CA PHE A 434 25.12 18.21 -3.86
C PHE A 434 25.81 18.71 -5.14
N GLU A 435 26.42 19.89 -5.05
CA GLU A 435 27.25 20.54 -6.10
C GLU A 435 28.74 20.24 -5.83
N ALA A 436 29.50 19.82 -6.85
CA ALA A 436 30.95 19.68 -6.74
C ALA A 436 31.65 21.04 -6.68
N LEU A 437 32.75 21.15 -5.91
CA LEU A 437 33.47 22.43 -5.74
C LEU A 437 34.27 22.83 -6.99
N THR A 438 34.73 21.84 -7.76
CA THR A 438 35.52 22.05 -8.98
C THR A 438 35.18 20.99 -10.01
N TRP A 439 35.47 21.26 -11.29
CA TRP A 439 35.34 20.27 -12.36
C TRP A 439 36.12 19.00 -12.06
N LYS A 440 37.39 19.11 -11.63
CA LYS A 440 38.25 17.98 -11.30
C LYS A 440 37.67 17.11 -10.18
N GLN A 441 37.12 17.73 -9.13
CA GLN A 441 36.47 17.01 -8.04
C GLN A 441 35.21 16.29 -8.53
N GLY A 442 34.37 16.96 -9.34
CA GLY A 442 33.16 16.34 -9.86
C GLY A 442 33.47 15.18 -10.81
N VAL A 443 34.46 15.30 -11.70
CA VAL A 443 34.91 14.18 -12.54
C VAL A 443 35.39 13.00 -11.69
N PHE A 444 36.16 13.26 -10.62
CA PHE A 444 36.57 12.22 -9.69
C PHE A 444 35.37 11.54 -9.01
N GLN A 445 34.41 12.31 -8.50
CA GLN A 445 33.23 11.78 -7.82
C GLN A 445 32.39 10.92 -8.76
N ALA A 446 32.13 11.39 -9.97
CA ALA A 446 31.37 10.66 -10.97
C ALA A 446 32.08 9.37 -11.44
N ALA A 447 33.41 9.39 -11.50
CA ALA A 447 34.25 8.20 -11.74
C ALA A 447 34.25 7.18 -10.59
N THR A 448 33.75 7.56 -9.40
CA THR A 448 33.68 6.67 -8.22
C THR A 448 32.27 6.22 -7.88
N ILE A 449 31.28 6.54 -8.71
CA ILE A 449 29.88 6.15 -8.48
C ILE A 449 29.76 4.63 -8.37
N ARG A 450 29.09 4.22 -7.30
CA ARG A 450 28.62 2.85 -7.06
C ARG A 450 27.13 2.90 -6.85
N THR A 451 26.42 1.88 -7.32
CA THR A 451 24.97 1.78 -7.19
C THR A 451 24.59 0.46 -6.54
N ASP A 452 23.55 0.46 -5.72
CA ASP A 452 22.97 -0.78 -5.19
C ASP A 452 22.36 -1.58 -6.36
N SER A 453 22.67 -2.88 -6.44
CA SER A 453 22.20 -3.74 -7.54
C SER A 453 20.66 -3.92 -7.51
N PRO A 454 19.95 -3.71 -8.62
CA PRO A 454 18.52 -3.98 -8.69
C PRO A 454 18.15 -5.48 -8.76
N LYS A 455 19.13 -6.39 -8.93
CA LYS A 455 18.90 -7.81 -9.29
C LYS A 455 19.53 -8.85 -8.34
N SER A 456 20.27 -8.47 -7.30
CA SER A 456 20.84 -9.45 -6.36
C SER A 456 19.87 -9.77 -5.23
N ALA A 457 19.60 -11.05 -5.01
CA ALA A 457 18.81 -11.57 -3.89
C ALA A 457 19.51 -11.43 -2.51
N GLN A 458 20.68 -10.79 -2.47
CA GLN A 458 21.38 -10.38 -1.26
C GLN A 458 21.42 -8.85 -1.23
N GLU A 459 20.77 -8.25 -0.23
CA GLU A 459 20.86 -6.81 0.04
C GLU A 459 22.32 -6.43 0.36
N GLY A 460 22.88 -5.44 -0.36
CA GLY A 460 24.16 -4.81 -0.02
C GLY A 460 25.32 -4.95 -1.01
N GLU A 461 25.16 -5.67 -2.14
CA GLU A 461 26.22 -5.75 -3.15
C GLU A 461 26.25 -4.50 -4.05
N LEU A 462 27.36 -3.77 -4.02
CA LEU A 462 27.57 -2.53 -4.78
C LEU A 462 28.11 -2.82 -6.18
N THR A 463 27.37 -2.42 -7.20
CA THR A 463 27.84 -2.46 -8.59
C THR A 463 28.64 -1.19 -8.89
N PHE A 464 29.86 -1.36 -9.42
CA PHE A 464 30.71 -0.27 -9.87
C PHE A 464 30.46 0.01 -11.36
N ASP A 465 29.79 1.12 -11.66
CA ASP A 465 29.53 1.61 -13.02
C ASP A 465 29.90 3.09 -13.11
N PRO A 466 31.20 3.41 -13.22
CA PRO A 466 31.68 4.80 -13.24
C PRO A 466 31.02 5.59 -14.37
N MET A 467 30.50 6.78 -14.03
CA MET A 467 29.86 7.71 -14.96
C MET A 467 28.63 7.15 -15.70
N GLY A 468 28.19 5.91 -15.40
CA GLY A 468 27.19 5.17 -16.17
C GLY A 468 27.70 4.66 -17.53
N MET A 469 29.03 4.58 -17.70
CA MET A 469 29.69 4.31 -18.99
C MET A 469 30.43 2.98 -19.03
N ALA A 470 30.53 2.21 -17.95
CA ALA A 470 31.46 1.08 -17.85
C ALA A 470 31.31 0.04 -18.97
N ALA A 471 30.07 -0.26 -19.37
CA ALA A 471 29.77 -1.20 -20.44
C ALA A 471 29.98 -0.63 -21.86
N PHE A 472 30.16 0.69 -22.00
CA PHE A 472 30.09 1.42 -23.28
C PHE A 472 31.39 2.15 -23.65
N LEU A 473 32.45 2.01 -22.85
CA LEU A 473 33.74 2.61 -23.18
C LEU A 473 34.40 1.90 -24.37
N GLY A 474 34.74 2.66 -25.41
CA GLY A 474 35.53 2.15 -26.54
C GLY A 474 37.05 2.18 -26.32
N TYR A 475 37.53 2.79 -25.24
CA TYR A 475 38.95 2.94 -24.90
C TYR A 475 39.17 2.88 -23.39
N SER A 476 40.43 2.88 -22.94
CA SER A 476 40.76 2.64 -21.53
C SER A 476 40.11 3.66 -20.59
N PHE A 477 39.60 3.19 -19.45
CA PHE A 477 38.93 4.05 -18.47
C PHE A 477 39.84 5.19 -17.96
N GLY A 478 41.13 4.91 -17.76
CA GLY A 478 42.10 5.94 -17.35
C GLY A 478 42.24 7.06 -18.38
N ASP A 479 42.26 6.72 -19.67
CA ASP A 479 42.29 7.73 -20.73
C ASP A 479 40.96 8.46 -20.87
N TYR A 480 39.84 7.80 -20.60
CA TYR A 480 38.52 8.42 -20.57
C TYR A 480 38.42 9.48 -19.47
N LEU A 481 38.96 9.20 -18.28
CA LEU A 481 39.06 10.21 -17.22
C LEU A 481 39.99 11.37 -17.58
N LYS A 482 41.16 11.09 -18.16
CA LYS A 482 42.06 12.14 -18.67
C LYS A 482 41.35 13.02 -19.71
N HIS A 483 40.52 12.42 -20.55
CA HIS A 483 39.77 13.14 -21.57
C HIS A 483 38.75 14.09 -20.94
N TRP A 484 37.95 13.64 -19.97
CA TRP A 484 37.04 14.52 -19.21
C TRP A 484 37.78 15.66 -18.50
N LEU A 485 38.92 15.38 -17.88
CA LEU A 485 39.75 16.39 -17.22
C LEU A 485 40.37 17.39 -18.19
N SER A 486 40.58 17.01 -19.46
CA SER A 486 41.17 17.88 -20.48
C SER A 486 40.29 19.08 -20.89
N PHE A 487 39.01 19.08 -20.53
CA PHE A 487 38.09 20.19 -20.81
C PHE A 487 38.26 21.38 -19.85
N ASP A 488 38.95 21.18 -18.71
CA ASP A 488 39.25 22.23 -17.73
C ASP A 488 40.44 23.10 -18.19
N LYS A 489 40.14 24.13 -18.99
CA LYS A 489 41.11 25.05 -19.60
C LYS A 489 40.73 26.51 -19.30
N PRO A 490 41.67 27.48 -19.25
CA PRO A 490 41.39 28.86 -18.84
C PRO A 490 40.28 29.62 -19.61
N LYS A 491 39.91 29.17 -20.82
CA LYS A 491 38.88 29.80 -21.66
C LYS A 491 37.55 29.02 -21.69
N THR A 492 37.44 27.90 -20.97
CA THR A 492 36.22 27.08 -20.98
C THR A 492 35.25 27.52 -19.89
N LYS A 493 33.97 27.58 -20.24
CA LYS A 493 32.84 27.88 -19.35
C LYS A 493 32.09 26.58 -19.11
N LEU A 494 32.66 25.75 -18.25
CA LEU A 494 32.15 24.41 -17.98
C LEU A 494 30.85 24.46 -17.17
N PRO A 495 29.89 23.56 -17.44
CA PRO A 495 28.68 23.44 -16.64
C PRO A 495 29.03 22.98 -15.22
N LYS A 496 28.20 23.39 -14.25
CA LYS A 496 28.30 22.89 -12.88
C LYS A 496 27.95 21.41 -12.83
N LEU A 497 28.66 20.67 -11.98
CA LEU A 497 28.45 19.24 -11.76
C LEU A 497 27.68 19.02 -10.47
N PHE A 498 26.54 18.33 -10.58
CA PHE A 498 25.70 17.97 -9.45
C PHE A 498 25.56 16.46 -9.34
N PHE A 499 25.27 16.00 -8.14
CA PHE A 499 25.06 14.59 -7.84
C PHE A 499 23.73 14.45 -7.11
N VAL A 500 22.91 13.50 -7.55
CA VAL A 500 21.56 13.29 -7.01
C VAL A 500 21.36 11.84 -6.61
N ASN A 501 20.84 11.63 -5.40
CA ASN A 501 20.47 10.31 -4.88
C ASN A 501 19.02 10.33 -4.39
N LEU A 502 18.09 9.94 -5.26
CA LEU A 502 16.65 9.89 -4.92
C LEU A 502 16.27 8.68 -4.05
N PHE A 503 17.21 7.77 -3.81
CA PHE A 503 16.94 6.45 -3.23
C PHE A 503 17.56 6.28 -1.85
N GLN A 504 17.91 7.39 -1.18
CA GLN A 504 18.34 7.35 0.21
C GLN A 504 17.27 6.66 1.05
N ARG A 505 17.71 5.83 1.98
CA ARG A 505 16.87 5.13 2.92
C ARG A 505 17.18 5.54 4.36
N GLY A 506 16.13 5.76 5.15
CA GLY A 506 16.24 6.01 6.58
C GLY A 506 16.61 4.76 7.36
N SER A 507 16.76 4.89 8.67
CA SER A 507 17.00 3.76 9.58
C SER A 507 15.95 2.65 9.47
N ASN A 508 14.75 2.98 8.97
CA ASN A 508 13.62 2.06 8.80
C ASN A 508 13.50 1.48 7.38
N ASN A 509 14.55 1.60 6.54
CA ASN A 509 14.55 1.20 5.12
C ASN A 509 13.55 1.99 4.23
N GLU A 510 13.04 3.12 4.74
CA GLU A 510 12.11 4.03 4.07
C GLU A 510 12.81 5.00 3.13
N TYR A 511 12.25 5.31 1.95
CA TYR A 511 12.84 6.36 1.12
C TYR A 511 12.76 7.71 1.84
N LEU A 512 13.91 8.35 2.08
CA LEU A 512 13.98 9.67 2.72
C LEU A 512 13.44 10.79 1.81
N TRP A 513 13.27 10.50 0.51
CA TRP A 513 12.76 11.44 -0.47
C TRP A 513 11.49 10.89 -1.13
N PRO A 514 10.40 11.68 -1.23
CA PRO A 514 9.11 11.24 -1.80
C PRO A 514 9.19 10.85 -3.29
N GLY A 515 10.15 11.39 -4.03
CA GLY A 515 10.35 11.08 -5.45
C GLY A 515 9.30 11.70 -6.39
N PHE A 516 9.12 11.08 -7.57
CA PHE A 516 8.13 11.46 -8.59
C PHE A 516 8.11 12.97 -8.91
N ARG A 517 6.94 13.63 -8.76
CA ARG A 517 6.73 15.02 -9.18
C ARG A 517 7.50 16.02 -8.34
N ASP A 518 7.82 15.69 -7.09
CA ASP A 518 8.57 16.54 -6.17
C ASP A 518 10.06 16.64 -6.52
N ASN A 519 10.56 15.78 -7.40
CA ASN A 519 11.91 15.91 -7.97
C ASN A 519 12.13 17.28 -8.64
N ILE A 520 11.06 18.02 -8.99
CA ILE A 520 11.18 19.39 -9.50
C ILE A 520 11.83 20.33 -8.47
N ARG A 521 11.68 20.07 -7.17
CA ARG A 521 12.27 20.87 -6.08
C ARG A 521 13.80 20.77 -6.07
N ILE A 522 14.34 19.61 -6.43
CA ILE A 522 15.79 19.39 -6.59
C ILE A 522 16.29 20.18 -7.80
N LEU A 523 15.59 20.08 -8.94
CA LEU A 523 15.94 20.84 -10.14
C LEU A 523 15.81 22.35 -9.89
N ALA A 524 14.81 22.81 -9.16
CA ALA A 524 14.64 24.22 -8.80
C ALA A 524 15.81 24.73 -7.96
N TRP A 525 16.28 23.94 -6.98
CA TRP A 525 17.49 24.28 -6.23
C TRP A 525 18.73 24.33 -7.13
N ILE A 526 18.90 23.36 -8.04
CA ILE A 526 19.99 23.36 -9.03
C ILE A 526 19.95 24.60 -9.93
N ILE A 527 18.78 24.97 -10.46
CA ILE A 527 18.61 26.18 -11.28
C ILE A 527 18.94 27.43 -10.46
N ARG A 528 18.50 27.51 -9.20
CA ARG A 528 18.88 28.63 -8.31
C ARG A 528 20.40 28.69 -8.14
N ARG A 529 21.09 27.57 -7.97
CA ARG A 529 22.56 27.49 -7.87
C ARG A 529 23.30 27.90 -9.15
N ILE A 530 22.68 27.73 -10.32
CA ILE A 530 23.25 28.15 -11.60
C ILE A 530 23.04 29.64 -11.83
N THR A 531 21.92 30.18 -11.38
CA THR A 531 21.48 31.57 -11.65
C THR A 531 21.85 32.57 -10.57
N SER A 532 21.99 32.13 -9.31
CA SER A 532 22.27 32.96 -8.13
C SER A 532 23.75 32.92 -7.71
N GLY A 533 24.19 33.91 -6.92
CA GLY A 533 25.58 34.06 -6.46
C GLY A 533 26.12 32.92 -5.57
N PRO A 534 27.44 32.88 -5.31
CA PRO A 534 28.14 31.71 -4.78
C PRO A 534 27.65 31.19 -3.42
N GLU A 535 27.11 32.04 -2.53
CA GLU A 535 26.78 31.68 -1.14
C GLU A 535 25.29 31.41 -0.84
N ASP A 536 24.40 31.50 -1.84
CA ASP A 536 22.95 31.39 -1.56
C ASP A 536 22.51 29.95 -1.22
N GLY A 537 22.04 29.76 0.02
CA GLY A 537 21.31 28.58 0.49
C GLY A 537 22.05 27.24 0.51
N VAL A 538 23.36 27.25 0.79
CA VAL A 538 24.19 26.05 0.84
C VAL A 538 25.00 25.92 2.14
N VAL A 539 25.40 24.68 2.46
CA VAL A 539 26.38 24.34 3.51
C VAL A 539 27.53 23.58 2.85
N LYS A 540 28.77 23.90 3.22
CA LYS A 540 29.94 23.15 2.76
C LYS A 540 30.05 21.83 3.52
N SER A 541 30.16 20.72 2.79
CA SER A 541 30.32 19.37 3.33
C SER A 541 31.59 18.71 2.77
N TYR A 542 31.94 17.52 3.27
CA TYR A 542 33.07 16.73 2.79
C TYR A 542 32.92 16.27 1.33
N VAL A 543 31.69 16.19 0.81
CA VAL A 543 31.42 15.77 -0.58
C VAL A 543 31.16 16.95 -1.52
N GLY A 544 31.03 18.18 -1.03
CA GLY A 544 30.71 19.36 -1.86
C GLY A 544 29.73 20.29 -1.16
N LEU A 545 29.05 21.14 -1.92
CA LEU A 545 28.02 22.04 -1.38
C LEU A 545 26.66 21.32 -1.35
N VAL A 546 26.07 21.20 -0.17
CA VAL A 546 24.73 20.62 0.04
C VAL A 546 23.72 21.74 0.33
N PRO A 547 22.42 21.56 0.04
CA PRO A 547 21.38 22.53 0.39
C PRO A 547 21.31 22.77 1.92
N LYS A 548 21.04 24.00 2.35
CA LYS A 548 20.49 24.25 3.70
C LYS A 548 19.07 23.69 3.77
N GLU A 549 18.60 23.34 4.97
CA GLU A 549 17.26 22.77 5.20
C GLU A 549 16.14 23.66 4.62
N GLU A 550 16.23 24.98 4.83
CA GLU A 550 15.30 25.99 4.31
C GLU A 550 15.39 26.23 2.78
N SER A 551 16.42 25.70 2.12
CA SER A 551 16.73 26.03 0.73
C SER A 551 16.05 25.15 -0.30
N ILE A 552 15.57 23.96 0.11
CA ILE A 552 14.63 23.16 -0.66
C ILE A 552 13.27 23.44 -0.04
N ASN A 553 12.34 23.98 -0.83
CA ASN A 553 10.98 24.18 -0.34
C ASN A 553 10.40 22.79 -0.02
N LEU A 554 10.09 22.52 1.26
CA LEU A 554 9.47 21.27 1.73
C LEU A 554 8.00 21.45 2.14
N THR A 555 7.40 22.63 1.98
CA THR A 555 6.04 22.93 2.51
C THR A 555 4.95 22.01 1.96
N ASP A 556 5.19 21.38 0.80
CA ASP A 556 4.29 20.40 0.19
C ASP A 556 5.01 19.10 -0.25
N ALA A 557 6.25 18.86 0.20
CA ALA A 557 7.06 17.68 -0.18
C ALA A 557 6.69 16.38 0.56
N ASN A 558 5.47 16.29 1.10
CA ASN A 558 4.96 15.07 1.73
C ASN A 558 3.88 14.46 0.81
N GLY A 559 4.30 13.71 -0.21
CA GLY A 559 3.41 12.97 -1.10
C GLY A 559 4.16 11.84 -1.78
N ILE A 560 4.04 10.58 -1.34
CA ILE A 560 2.81 9.80 -1.42
C ILE A 560 2.46 9.25 -0.04
N SER A 561 1.68 10.02 0.71
CA SER A 561 0.68 9.52 1.66
C SER A 561 -0.07 10.72 2.24
N GLN A 562 -1.38 10.75 2.02
CA GLN A 562 -2.36 11.48 2.84
C GLN A 562 -2.16 13.01 3.00
N ARG A 563 -1.93 13.78 1.92
CA ARG A 563 -2.12 15.25 2.00
C ARG A 563 -2.98 15.84 0.90
N HIS A 564 -3.76 16.80 1.37
CA HIS A 564 -4.95 17.43 0.82
C HIS A 564 -4.90 17.82 -0.66
N MET A 565 -6.00 17.53 -1.37
CA MET A 565 -6.27 18.12 -2.68
C MET A 565 -6.36 19.65 -2.58
N ASP A 566 -5.81 20.37 -3.55
CA ASP A 566 -6.07 21.81 -3.71
C ASP A 566 -7.58 22.03 -3.98
N PRO A 567 -8.27 22.95 -3.26
CA PRO A 567 -9.66 23.32 -3.52
C PRO A 567 -9.99 23.67 -4.98
N LYS A 568 -9.00 24.12 -5.76
CA LYS A 568 -9.15 24.44 -7.19
C LYS A 568 -9.09 23.21 -8.11
N GLU A 569 -8.59 22.08 -7.65
CA GLU A 569 -8.43 20.84 -8.44
C GLU A 569 -9.70 19.99 -8.54
N TYR A 570 -10.75 20.31 -7.78
CA TYR A 570 -12.04 19.64 -7.87
C TYR A 570 -13.17 20.67 -8.03
N ARG A 571 -14.24 20.25 -8.71
CA ARG A 571 -15.48 21.02 -8.81
C ARG A 571 -16.62 20.15 -8.32
N ILE A 572 -17.44 20.66 -7.41
CA ILE A 572 -18.66 19.99 -6.98
C ILE A 572 -19.83 20.55 -7.80
N ALA A 573 -20.38 19.72 -8.68
CA ALA A 573 -21.76 19.84 -9.13
C ALA A 573 -22.56 18.73 -8.44
N THR A 574 -23.73 18.31 -8.93
CA THR A 574 -24.38 17.05 -8.50
C THR A 574 -23.52 15.78 -8.74
N LYS A 575 -22.23 15.96 -9.07
CA LYS A 575 -21.17 14.99 -9.30
C LYS A 575 -19.88 15.54 -8.69
N ILE A 576 -19.02 14.64 -8.19
CA ILE A 576 -17.67 14.98 -7.73
C ILE A 576 -16.71 14.75 -8.90
N TYR A 577 -16.08 15.83 -9.38
CA TYR A 577 -15.10 15.74 -10.46
C TYR A 577 -13.71 15.54 -9.87
N VAL A 578 -13.12 14.38 -10.15
CA VAL A 578 -11.75 14.05 -9.76
C VAL A 578 -10.86 14.14 -10.99
N HIS A 579 -9.86 15.03 -10.94
CA HIS A 579 -8.90 15.20 -12.02
C HIS A 579 -8.21 13.87 -12.35
N GLY A 580 -8.27 13.42 -13.62
CA GLY A 580 -7.71 12.15 -14.09
C GLY A 580 -8.61 10.91 -13.97
N TYR A 581 -9.69 10.92 -13.17
CA TYR A 581 -10.68 9.83 -13.07
C TYR A 581 -12.02 10.19 -13.74
N GLY A 582 -12.37 11.49 -13.75
CA GLY A 582 -13.60 12.00 -14.36
C GLY A 582 -14.69 12.28 -13.33
N ALA A 583 -15.93 12.38 -13.80
CA ALA A 583 -17.08 12.70 -12.95
C ALA A 583 -17.60 11.45 -12.25
N ILE A 584 -17.54 11.43 -10.92
CA ILE A 584 -18.16 10.40 -10.08
C ILE A 584 -19.57 10.86 -9.75
N PRO A 585 -20.62 10.12 -10.15
CA PRO A 585 -21.98 10.49 -9.81
C PRO A 585 -22.21 10.37 -8.30
N VAL A 586 -22.80 11.41 -7.70
CA VAL A 586 -23.41 11.30 -6.38
C VAL A 586 -24.83 10.80 -6.60
N ILE A 587 -25.07 9.54 -6.25
CA ILE A 587 -26.36 8.87 -6.51
C ILE A 587 -27.39 9.13 -5.42
N LYS A 588 -26.96 9.67 -4.27
CA LYS A 588 -27.82 10.09 -3.17
C LYS A 588 -27.10 11.14 -2.31
N GLY A 589 -27.86 12.15 -1.89
CA GLY A 589 -27.40 13.30 -1.10
C GLY A 589 -26.81 14.43 -1.96
N ASP A 590 -26.61 15.59 -1.36
CA ASP A 590 -26.00 16.75 -2.02
C ASP A 590 -24.57 16.95 -1.50
N PRO A 591 -23.53 16.80 -2.34
CA PRO A 591 -22.16 17.07 -1.90
C PRO A 591 -21.92 18.52 -1.45
N LYS A 592 -22.81 19.47 -1.80
CA LYS A 592 -22.71 20.88 -1.37
C LYS A 592 -23.05 21.12 0.09
N ILE A 593 -23.82 20.22 0.73
CA ILE A 593 -24.14 20.34 2.16
C ILE A 593 -22.99 19.88 3.06
N LEU A 594 -21.97 19.22 2.50
CA LEU A 594 -20.78 18.82 3.25
C LEU A 594 -19.90 20.05 3.52
N PRO A 595 -19.32 20.18 4.72
CA PRO A 595 -18.27 21.16 4.97
C PRO A 595 -17.07 20.96 4.04
N ILE A 596 -16.31 22.02 3.78
CA ILE A 596 -15.19 21.99 2.82
C ILE A 596 -14.17 20.89 3.15
N LYS A 597 -13.84 20.69 4.44
CA LYS A 597 -12.90 19.63 4.87
C LYS A 597 -13.44 18.24 4.63
N ALA A 598 -14.76 18.04 4.79
CA ALA A 598 -15.42 16.77 4.49
C ALA A 598 -15.48 16.52 2.98
N GLN A 599 -15.78 17.55 2.18
CA GLN A 599 -15.73 17.48 0.71
C GLN A 599 -14.32 17.07 0.22
N MET A 600 -13.28 17.72 0.75
CA MET A 600 -11.89 17.41 0.43
C MET A 600 -11.53 15.97 0.80
N PHE A 601 -11.90 15.52 2.00
CA PHE A 601 -11.65 14.15 2.44
C PHE A 601 -12.35 13.13 1.53
N VAL A 602 -13.64 13.33 1.25
CA VAL A 602 -14.42 12.43 0.37
C VAL A 602 -13.81 12.38 -1.02
N ALA A 603 -13.43 13.52 -1.60
CA ALA A 603 -12.89 13.56 -2.94
C ALA A 603 -11.43 13.05 -3.02
N GLU A 604 -10.60 13.31 -2.01
CA GLU A 604 -9.26 12.74 -1.86
C GLU A 604 -9.33 11.20 -1.83
N LYS A 605 -10.21 10.65 -0.98
CA LYS A 605 -10.34 9.20 -0.88
C LYS A 605 -11.09 8.59 -2.06
N ALA A 606 -12.03 9.29 -2.69
CA ALA A 606 -12.63 8.84 -3.94
C ALA A 606 -11.58 8.70 -5.06
N ARG A 607 -10.59 9.61 -5.11
CA ARG A 607 -9.47 9.51 -6.05
C ARG A 607 -8.63 8.26 -5.81
N LEU A 608 -8.33 7.95 -4.55
CA LEU A 608 -7.58 6.75 -4.16
C LEU A 608 -8.36 5.47 -4.45
N LEU A 609 -9.60 5.41 -3.97
CA LEU A 609 -10.42 4.19 -3.92
C LEU A 609 -11.14 3.89 -5.25
N ARG A 610 -11.27 4.89 -6.14
CA ARG A 610 -11.94 4.82 -7.46
C ARG A 610 -13.35 4.19 -7.43
N PRO A 611 -14.29 4.69 -6.60
CA PRO A 611 -15.65 4.18 -6.58
C PRO A 611 -16.43 4.58 -7.84
N ARG A 612 -17.34 3.70 -8.27
CA ARG A 612 -18.26 3.97 -9.38
C ARG A 612 -19.25 5.10 -9.08
N ALA A 613 -19.65 5.24 -7.82
CA ALA A 613 -20.65 6.20 -7.38
C ALA A 613 -20.43 6.55 -5.89
N ILE A 614 -20.96 7.70 -5.48
CA ILE A 614 -20.92 8.16 -4.10
C ILE A 614 -22.35 8.23 -3.54
N TYR A 615 -22.54 7.70 -2.34
CA TYR A 615 -23.81 7.70 -1.61
C TYR A 615 -23.59 8.37 -0.26
N ILE A 616 -24.15 9.57 -0.07
CA ILE A 616 -23.98 10.34 1.16
C ILE A 616 -25.10 9.97 2.13
N CYS A 617 -24.74 9.29 3.21
CA CYS A 617 -25.71 8.79 4.18
C CYS A 617 -26.35 9.93 4.98
N ASP A 618 -27.66 9.81 5.25
CA ASP A 618 -28.41 10.77 6.09
C ASP A 618 -28.92 10.15 7.39
N GLY A 619 -28.82 8.82 7.55
CA GLY A 619 -29.26 8.10 8.75
C GLY A 619 -30.78 7.93 8.87
N SER A 620 -31.55 8.29 7.84
CA SER A 620 -33.01 8.17 7.86
C SER A 620 -33.49 6.72 7.90
N SER A 621 -34.71 6.51 8.39
CA SER A 621 -35.38 5.21 8.34
C SER A 621 -35.53 4.69 6.90
N LEU A 622 -35.82 5.58 5.94
CA LEU A 622 -35.92 5.25 4.51
C LEU A 622 -34.59 4.74 3.94
N GLU A 623 -33.47 5.36 4.34
CA GLU A 623 -32.13 4.92 3.97
C GLU A 623 -31.81 3.54 4.54
N ARG A 624 -32.14 3.30 5.81
CA ARG A 624 -32.01 1.99 6.45
C ARG A 624 -32.80 0.91 5.69
N ASP A 625 -34.08 1.16 5.42
CA ASP A 625 -34.94 0.22 4.70
C ASP A 625 -34.44 -0.02 3.28
N TYR A 626 -33.88 1.02 2.65
CA TYR A 626 -33.20 0.89 1.37
C TYR A 626 -31.98 -0.04 1.43
N MET A 627 -31.08 0.17 2.39
CA MET A 627 -29.89 -0.67 2.54
C MET A 627 -30.26 -2.13 2.83
N LEU A 628 -31.22 -2.38 3.72
CA LEU A 628 -31.72 -3.73 4.02
C LEU A 628 -32.35 -4.39 2.81
N ARG A 629 -33.18 -3.67 2.04
CA ARG A 629 -33.77 -4.19 0.79
C ARG A 629 -32.70 -4.61 -0.20
N ILE A 630 -31.65 -3.81 -0.36
CA ILE A 630 -30.52 -4.14 -1.25
C ILE A 630 -29.74 -5.36 -0.73
N LEU A 631 -29.54 -5.51 0.58
CA LEU A 631 -28.91 -6.71 1.16
C LEU A 631 -29.76 -7.96 0.91
N LYS A 632 -31.09 -7.87 1.08
CA LYS A 632 -32.03 -8.96 0.78
C LYS A 632 -32.02 -9.33 -0.71
N GLN A 633 -32.11 -8.35 -1.61
CA GLN A 633 -32.07 -8.58 -3.06
C GLN A 633 -30.76 -9.24 -3.53
N ARG A 634 -29.64 -8.96 -2.85
CA ARG A 634 -28.34 -9.57 -3.14
C ARG A 634 -28.15 -10.96 -2.50
N GLY A 635 -29.12 -11.43 -1.71
CA GLY A 635 -29.01 -12.68 -0.95
C GLY A 635 -27.95 -12.63 0.15
N VAL A 636 -27.60 -11.44 0.65
CA VAL A 636 -26.69 -11.26 1.80
C VAL A 636 -27.45 -11.31 3.12
N ALA A 637 -28.64 -10.70 3.13
CA ALA A 637 -29.54 -10.72 4.28
C ALA A 637 -30.77 -11.57 3.97
N GLN A 638 -31.22 -12.32 4.95
CA GLN A 638 -32.45 -13.08 4.89
C GLN A 638 -33.42 -12.64 5.96
N GLU A 639 -34.71 -12.57 5.62
CA GLU A 639 -35.74 -12.24 6.60
C GLU A 639 -35.94 -13.36 7.63
N LEU A 640 -36.21 -12.96 8.87
CA LEU A 640 -36.58 -13.84 9.97
C LEU A 640 -38.08 -13.66 10.25
N PRO A 641 -38.98 -14.40 9.56
CA PRO A 641 -40.43 -14.17 9.63
C PRO A 641 -41.05 -14.40 11.01
N ALA A 642 -40.37 -15.11 11.91
CA ALA A 642 -40.80 -15.26 13.30
C ALA A 642 -40.65 -13.96 14.13
N LEU A 643 -39.97 -12.94 13.61
CA LEU A 643 -39.67 -11.67 14.29
C LEU A 643 -40.10 -10.47 13.44
N THR A 644 -40.23 -9.29 14.06
CA THR A 644 -40.73 -8.10 13.36
C THR A 644 -39.61 -7.32 12.68
N ASN A 645 -39.55 -7.36 11.34
CA ASN A 645 -38.54 -6.64 10.54
C ASN A 645 -37.08 -6.96 10.96
N CYS A 646 -36.84 -8.21 11.35
CA CYS A 646 -35.50 -8.71 11.66
C CYS A 646 -34.92 -9.47 10.47
N CYS A 647 -33.59 -9.49 10.36
CA CYS A 647 -32.91 -10.26 9.34
C CYS A 647 -31.69 -11.00 9.90
N LEU A 648 -31.34 -12.10 9.24
CA LEU A 648 -30.13 -12.88 9.43
C LEU A 648 -29.13 -12.56 8.33
N ILE A 649 -27.87 -12.40 8.71
CA ILE A 649 -26.73 -12.28 7.82
C ILE A 649 -25.73 -13.37 8.18
N SER A 650 -25.40 -14.20 7.21
CA SER A 650 -24.34 -15.22 7.31
C SER A 650 -23.13 -14.74 6.53
N THR A 651 -21.99 -14.59 7.19
CA THR A 651 -20.76 -14.08 6.56
C THR A 651 -19.98 -15.21 5.88
N ASP A 652 -18.96 -14.88 5.11
CA ASP A 652 -17.96 -15.86 4.67
C ASP A 652 -17.29 -16.46 5.93
N PRO A 653 -17.18 -17.80 6.06
CA PRO A 653 -16.53 -18.41 7.21
C PRO A 653 -15.11 -17.93 7.45
N ARG A 654 -14.35 -17.52 6.43
CA ARG A 654 -12.98 -16.99 6.58
C ARG A 654 -12.96 -15.60 7.21
N ASP A 655 -14.01 -14.80 6.99
CA ASP A 655 -14.18 -13.49 7.63
C ASP A 655 -14.86 -13.63 9.01
N ALA A 656 -15.61 -14.72 9.22
CA ALA A 656 -16.18 -15.08 10.52
C ALA A 656 -15.09 -15.61 11.48
N SER A 657 -14.27 -16.55 10.99
CA SER A 657 -13.22 -17.28 11.71
C SER A 657 -11.91 -16.51 11.81
N ALA A 658 -11.86 -15.30 11.25
CA ALA A 658 -10.64 -14.51 11.16
C ALA A 658 -10.02 -14.36 12.55
N ILE A 659 -8.84 -14.99 12.68
CA ILE A 659 -7.81 -14.67 13.66
C ILE A 659 -7.89 -13.16 13.88
N PRO A 660 -8.14 -12.69 15.11
CA PRO A 660 -8.45 -11.28 15.32
C PRO A 660 -7.30 -10.46 14.75
N ILE A 661 -7.61 -9.62 13.75
CA ILE A 661 -6.60 -8.84 13.02
C ILE A 661 -5.84 -8.04 14.06
N ASP A 662 -4.54 -8.30 14.17
CA ASP A 662 -3.71 -7.57 15.12
C ASP A 662 -3.66 -6.11 14.68
N PRO A 663 -4.19 -5.18 15.48
CA PRO A 663 -4.24 -3.79 15.08
C PRO A 663 -2.83 -3.23 15.02
N ILE A 664 -2.53 -2.51 13.95
CA ILE A 664 -1.25 -1.85 13.73
C ILE A 664 -1.43 -0.37 14.00
N ILE A 665 -0.57 0.20 14.84
CA ILE A 665 -0.65 1.60 15.25
C ILE A 665 0.66 2.29 14.89
N THR A 666 0.58 3.45 14.26
CA THR A 666 1.75 4.30 14.02
C THR A 666 1.97 5.26 15.19
N SER A 667 3.22 5.45 15.59
CA SER A 667 3.67 6.50 16.50
C SER A 667 5.16 6.78 16.28
N GLU A 668 5.68 7.85 16.89
CA GLU A 668 7.09 8.25 16.76
C GLU A 668 8.07 7.16 17.19
N SER A 669 7.71 6.37 18.21
CA SER A 669 8.56 5.30 18.72
C SER A 669 7.78 4.07 19.13
N ARG A 670 8.43 2.92 19.03
CA ARG A 670 7.87 1.62 19.40
C ARG A 670 7.35 1.59 20.84
N GLU A 671 8.05 2.24 21.77
CA GLU A 671 7.75 2.25 23.20
C GLU A 671 6.48 3.03 23.56
N GLN A 672 6.04 3.97 22.71
CA GLN A 672 4.80 4.72 22.93
C GLN A 672 3.55 3.84 22.70
N THR A 673 3.70 2.76 21.93
CA THR A 673 2.58 1.98 21.40
C THR A 673 2.68 0.51 21.75
N GLU A 674 3.80 -0.12 21.45
CA GLU A 674 3.94 -1.57 21.56
C GLU A 674 4.23 -1.98 23.01
N THR A 675 3.43 -2.92 23.49
CA THR A 675 3.74 -3.66 24.72
C THR A 675 4.33 -5.00 24.30
N ARG A 676 5.48 -5.38 24.88
CA ARG A 676 6.12 -6.67 24.55
C ARG A 676 5.14 -7.80 24.83
N GLN A 677 5.18 -8.83 24.00
CA GLN A 677 4.25 -9.95 24.09
C GLN A 677 4.74 -11.00 25.10
N PHE A 678 3.80 -11.72 25.71
CA PHE A 678 4.07 -12.89 26.55
C PHE A 678 3.35 -14.10 25.94
N GLY A 679 4.11 -15.11 25.53
CA GLY A 679 3.58 -16.28 24.81
C GLY A 679 3.50 -16.08 23.29
N SER A 680 2.84 -17.03 22.60
CA SER A 680 2.78 -17.09 21.13
C SER A 680 1.66 -16.25 20.51
N LYS A 681 0.61 -15.88 21.27
CA LYS A 681 -0.53 -15.09 20.79
C LYS A 681 -0.32 -13.60 21.07
N SER A 682 -0.50 -12.75 20.06
CA SER A 682 -0.44 -11.29 20.21
C SER A 682 -1.68 -10.78 20.97
N LEU A 683 -1.45 -10.11 22.11
CA LEU A 683 -2.51 -9.53 22.95
C LEU A 683 -2.71 -8.04 22.68
N PHE A 684 -1.61 -7.32 22.46
CA PHE A 684 -1.59 -5.87 22.26
C PHE A 684 -1.40 -5.49 20.79
N ALA A 685 -1.71 -4.23 20.46
CA ALA A 685 -1.45 -3.67 19.15
C ALA A 685 0.04 -3.68 18.80
N LYS A 686 0.34 -3.86 17.52
CA LYS A 686 1.71 -3.81 16.99
C LYS A 686 2.04 -2.37 16.60
N TRP A 687 3.27 -1.95 16.86
CA TRP A 687 3.77 -0.69 16.33
C TRP A 687 4.32 -0.89 14.93
N THR A 688 4.15 0.13 14.08
CA THR A 688 4.92 0.25 12.84
C THR A 688 5.23 1.72 12.56
N SER A 689 6.26 1.98 11.75
CA SER A 689 6.58 3.35 11.33
C SER A 689 5.53 3.87 10.35
N SER A 690 5.38 5.20 10.26
CA SER A 690 4.47 5.81 9.29
C SER A 690 4.76 5.38 7.84
N PHE A 691 6.02 5.17 7.47
CA PHE A 691 6.36 4.70 6.13
C PHE A 691 5.91 3.27 5.83
N ILE A 692 6.17 2.32 6.74
CA ILE A 692 5.73 0.94 6.51
C ILE A 692 4.20 0.93 6.41
N MET A 693 3.52 1.71 7.26
CA MET A 693 2.08 1.88 7.15
C MET A 693 1.67 2.45 5.79
N ASP A 694 2.34 3.49 5.31
CA ASP A 694 2.04 4.09 4.00
C ASP A 694 2.22 3.08 2.85
N VAL A 695 3.25 2.23 2.88
CA VAL A 695 3.43 1.11 1.93
C VAL A 695 2.28 0.12 2.00
N GLU A 696 1.90 -0.33 3.20
CA GLU A 696 0.80 -1.29 3.39
C GLU A 696 -0.55 -0.74 2.89
N LEU A 697 -0.76 0.58 3.07
CA LEU A 697 -1.94 1.29 2.56
C LEU A 697 -1.90 1.43 1.03
N ASP A 698 -0.74 1.76 0.44
CA ASP A 698 -0.55 1.91 -1.01
C ASP A 698 -0.63 0.57 -1.76
N GLU A 699 -0.32 -0.56 -1.12
CA GLU A 699 -0.49 -1.88 -1.73
C GLU A 699 -1.96 -2.33 -1.77
N ARG A 700 -2.80 -1.84 -0.85
CA ARG A 700 -4.19 -2.32 -0.68
C ARG A 700 -5.25 -1.39 -1.22
N PHE A 701 -5.19 -0.10 -0.90
CA PHE A 701 -6.30 0.82 -1.12
C PHE A 701 -6.45 1.41 -2.53
N PRO A 702 -5.40 1.53 -3.38
CA PRO A 702 -5.59 2.02 -4.74
C PRO A 702 -6.63 1.21 -5.52
N ALA A 703 -7.65 1.91 -6.01
CA ALA A 703 -8.79 1.35 -6.73
C ALA A 703 -9.59 0.29 -5.97
N ALA A 704 -9.46 0.19 -4.64
CA ALA A 704 -10.10 -0.85 -3.85
C ALA A 704 -11.63 -0.90 -3.97
N MET A 705 -12.29 0.22 -4.34
CA MET A 705 -13.73 0.32 -4.54
C MET A 705 -14.14 0.32 -6.01
N ALA A 706 -13.25 -0.10 -6.93
CA ALA A 706 -13.54 -0.12 -8.36
C ALA A 706 -14.84 -0.88 -8.65
N GLY A 707 -15.77 -0.19 -9.33
CA GLY A 707 -17.08 -0.72 -9.69
C GLY A 707 -18.10 -0.79 -8.54
N ARG A 708 -17.75 -0.34 -7.33
CA ARG A 708 -18.63 -0.27 -6.14
C ARG A 708 -19.04 1.16 -5.80
N THR A 709 -20.09 1.28 -4.99
CA THR A 709 -20.52 2.56 -4.41
C THR A 709 -19.71 2.82 -3.15
N MET A 710 -19.14 4.02 -3.01
CA MET A 710 -18.60 4.50 -1.75
C MET A 710 -19.73 5.17 -0.94
N TYR A 711 -20.05 4.60 0.21
CA TYR A 711 -20.93 5.19 1.21
C TYR A 711 -20.12 6.16 2.08
N VAL A 712 -20.63 7.36 2.25
CA VAL A 712 -20.07 8.41 3.12
C VAL A 712 -20.97 8.51 4.34
N VAL A 713 -20.50 8.00 5.47
CA VAL A 713 -21.29 7.89 6.71
C VAL A 713 -20.78 8.91 7.73
N PRO A 714 -21.42 10.09 7.87
CA PRO A 714 -21.11 11.00 8.96
C PRO A 714 -21.63 10.43 10.27
N PHE A 715 -20.81 10.36 11.31
CA PHE A 715 -21.23 9.85 12.61
C PHE A 715 -20.77 10.72 13.77
N SER A 716 -21.57 10.72 14.83
CA SER A 716 -21.22 11.24 16.15
C SER A 716 -21.19 10.10 17.17
N LEU A 717 -20.05 9.95 17.85
CA LEU A 717 -19.91 9.19 19.08
C LEU A 717 -20.17 10.14 20.26
N GLY A 718 -21.23 9.86 21.02
CA GLY A 718 -21.86 10.78 21.96
C GLY A 718 -22.94 11.65 21.30
N PRO A 719 -23.77 12.37 22.09
CA PRO A 719 -24.85 13.21 21.57
C PRO A 719 -24.36 14.24 20.54
N ILE A 720 -25.11 14.46 19.46
CA ILE A 720 -24.73 15.42 18.41
C ILE A 720 -24.63 16.83 19.03
N GLY A 721 -23.56 17.56 18.72
CA GLY A 721 -23.27 18.88 19.31
C GLY A 721 -22.76 18.85 20.75
N GLY A 722 -22.66 17.66 21.38
CA GLY A 722 -22.12 17.50 22.72
C GLY A 722 -20.65 17.92 22.79
N ARG A 723 -20.28 18.61 23.87
CA ARG A 723 -18.90 19.11 24.11
C ARG A 723 -17.83 18.01 24.05
N HIS A 724 -18.20 16.80 24.45
CA HIS A 724 -17.29 15.66 24.57
C HIS A 724 -17.47 14.63 23.45
N SER A 725 -18.30 14.93 22.45
CA SER A 725 -18.58 14.03 21.34
C SER A 725 -17.42 13.99 20.36
N ILE A 726 -17.13 12.80 19.82
CA ILE A 726 -16.15 12.62 18.76
C ILE A 726 -16.91 12.42 17.45
N ASN A 727 -16.76 13.38 16.53
CA ASN A 727 -17.36 13.32 15.21
C ASN A 727 -16.38 12.70 14.21
N GLY A 728 -16.91 11.92 13.27
CA GLY A 728 -16.12 11.29 12.23
C GLY A 728 -16.89 11.04 10.95
N ILE A 729 -16.16 10.63 9.92
CA ILE A 729 -16.71 10.21 8.64
C ILE A 729 -16.14 8.84 8.31
N GLN A 730 -17.01 7.85 8.14
CA GLN A 730 -16.63 6.53 7.64
C GLN A 730 -16.93 6.39 6.15
N LEU A 731 -15.90 6.12 5.37
CA LEU A 731 -15.98 5.76 3.96
C LEU A 731 -15.94 4.24 3.84
N THR A 732 -16.91 3.65 3.16
CA THR A 732 -17.01 2.19 3.00
C THR A 732 -17.65 1.81 1.67
N ASP A 733 -17.25 0.69 1.07
CA ASP A 733 -17.91 0.10 -0.11
C ASP A 733 -18.91 -1.02 0.23
N SER A 734 -19.13 -1.25 1.53
CA SER A 734 -20.10 -2.20 2.07
C SER A 734 -21.31 -1.48 2.64
N ASN A 735 -22.49 -1.73 2.04
CA ASN A 735 -23.75 -1.22 2.58
C ASN A 735 -24.14 -1.89 3.91
N TYR A 736 -23.63 -3.09 4.20
CA TYR A 736 -23.75 -3.69 5.52
C TYR A 736 -22.98 -2.86 6.56
N VAL A 737 -21.73 -2.51 6.28
CA VAL A 737 -20.90 -1.71 7.21
C VAL A 737 -21.51 -0.32 7.42
N ALA A 738 -22.03 0.32 6.36
CA ALA A 738 -22.73 1.59 6.49
C ALA A 738 -23.98 1.48 7.38
N LEU A 739 -24.78 0.43 7.20
CA LEU A 739 -25.94 0.14 8.03
C LEU A 739 -25.56 -0.13 9.50
N MET A 740 -24.54 -0.96 9.75
CA MET A 740 -24.07 -1.24 11.12
C MET A 740 -23.49 0.00 11.80
N THR A 741 -22.78 0.85 11.06
CA THR A 741 -22.31 2.15 11.57
C THR A 741 -23.49 3.02 12.00
N SER A 742 -24.57 3.08 11.21
CA SER A 742 -25.79 3.82 11.56
C SER A 742 -26.57 3.25 12.75
N ILE A 743 -26.35 1.98 13.09
CA ILE A 743 -26.92 1.37 14.30
C ILE A 743 -26.08 1.73 15.52
N CYS A 744 -24.74 1.62 15.41
CA CYS A 744 -23.83 1.83 16.53
C CYS A 744 -23.65 3.31 16.89
N THR A 745 -23.92 4.23 15.96
CA THR A 745 -23.62 5.67 16.11
C THR A 745 -24.76 6.55 15.60
N ARG A 746 -24.71 7.82 15.99
CA ARG A 746 -25.67 8.83 15.54
C ARG A 746 -25.25 9.31 14.16
N VAL A 747 -26.01 8.91 13.14
CA VAL A 747 -25.85 9.37 11.76
C VAL A 747 -27.01 10.31 11.45
N SER A 748 -26.68 11.56 11.10
CA SER A 748 -27.66 12.59 10.78
C SER A 748 -26.99 13.71 9.99
N ALA A 749 -27.78 14.47 9.23
CA ALA A 749 -27.30 15.68 8.57
C ALA A 749 -26.73 16.70 9.57
N ALA A 750 -27.23 16.76 10.80
CA ALA A 750 -26.73 17.69 11.85
C ALA A 750 -25.28 17.40 12.29
N VAL A 751 -24.74 16.22 11.97
CA VAL A 751 -23.32 15.91 12.21
C VAL A 751 -22.41 16.78 11.33
N TRP A 752 -22.88 17.18 10.15
CA TRP A 752 -22.13 18.07 9.26
C TRP A 752 -21.83 19.43 9.91
N ASP A 753 -22.82 19.99 10.63
CA ASP A 753 -22.67 21.25 11.38
C ASP A 753 -21.64 21.11 12.52
N CYS A 754 -21.52 19.91 13.08
CA CYS A 754 -20.53 19.63 14.13
C CYS A 754 -19.10 19.44 13.56
N ILE A 755 -18.99 19.05 12.29
CA ILE A 755 -17.72 18.82 11.61
C ILE A 755 -17.15 20.14 11.07
N GLU A 756 -17.95 20.98 10.42
CA GLU A 756 -17.60 22.28 9.82
C GLU A 756 -16.09 22.52 9.59
N ASP A 757 -15.47 23.46 10.32
CA ASP A 757 -14.03 23.73 10.33
C ASP A 757 -13.26 22.97 11.41
N LYS A 758 -13.94 22.14 12.20
CA LYS A 758 -13.35 21.36 13.28
C LYS A 758 -12.61 20.14 12.73
N ARG A 759 -11.76 19.58 13.56
CA ARG A 759 -11.09 18.30 13.27
C ARG A 759 -12.08 17.17 13.51
N PHE A 760 -12.10 16.18 12.61
CA PHE A 760 -12.96 15.00 12.71
C PHE A 760 -12.14 13.74 12.44
N VAL A 761 -12.61 12.60 12.96
CA VAL A 761 -11.97 11.30 12.75
C VAL A 761 -12.26 10.78 11.35
N ARG A 762 -11.21 10.39 10.64
CA ARG A 762 -11.27 9.89 9.27
C ARG A 762 -11.20 8.36 9.27
N CYS A 763 -12.31 7.71 8.97
CA CYS A 763 -12.41 6.25 8.92
C CYS A 763 -12.47 5.80 7.45
N ILE A 764 -11.51 4.99 7.00
CA ILE A 764 -11.42 4.48 5.64
C ILE A 764 -11.53 2.97 5.68
N HIS A 765 -12.53 2.41 5.01
CA HIS A 765 -12.77 0.98 4.97
C HIS A 765 -13.01 0.50 3.54
N SER A 766 -12.46 -0.66 3.17
CA SER A 766 -12.84 -1.39 1.96
C SER A 766 -12.86 -2.90 2.21
N VAL A 767 -13.85 -3.59 1.65
CA VAL A 767 -13.86 -5.06 1.66
C VAL A 767 -12.78 -5.69 0.76
N GLY A 768 -12.14 -4.90 -0.10
CA GLY A 768 -11.03 -5.31 -0.96
C GLY A 768 -11.42 -6.12 -2.19
N VAL A 769 -12.71 -6.19 -2.54
CA VAL A 769 -13.22 -7.03 -3.63
C VAL A 769 -13.72 -6.18 -4.79
N GLN A 770 -12.90 -5.86 -5.78
CA GLN A 770 -13.29 -5.02 -6.91
C GLN A 770 -14.36 -5.67 -7.82
N ARG A 771 -15.03 -4.89 -8.68
CA ARG A 771 -15.99 -5.39 -9.69
C ARG A 771 -15.46 -5.20 -11.12
N PRO A 772 -15.73 -6.15 -12.05
CA PRO A 772 -16.51 -7.39 -11.87
C PRO A 772 -15.79 -8.41 -10.97
N ILE A 773 -16.55 -9.16 -10.17
CA ILE A 773 -15.99 -10.18 -9.28
C ILE A 773 -15.67 -11.41 -10.13
N THR A 774 -14.43 -11.90 -10.07
CA THR A 774 -13.93 -13.02 -10.89
C THR A 774 -14.05 -14.39 -10.21
N TYR A 775 -14.44 -14.42 -8.94
CA TYR A 775 -14.57 -15.63 -8.13
C TYR A 775 -15.93 -15.70 -7.43
N LYS A 776 -16.32 -16.90 -7.00
CA LYS A 776 -17.56 -17.12 -6.27
C LYS A 776 -17.43 -16.58 -4.85
N LEU A 777 -18.35 -15.71 -4.45
CA LEU A 777 -18.47 -15.29 -3.05
C LEU A 777 -19.16 -16.40 -2.24
N ILE A 778 -18.63 -16.68 -1.05
CA ILE A 778 -19.31 -17.54 -0.07
C ILE A 778 -20.35 -16.67 0.65
N ASN A 779 -21.59 -17.17 0.76
CA ASN A 779 -22.71 -16.46 1.38
C ASN A 779 -22.97 -15.04 0.82
N ASN A 780 -22.59 -14.78 -0.43
CA ASN A 780 -22.63 -13.46 -1.06
C ASN A 780 -21.85 -12.37 -0.28
N TRP A 781 -20.90 -12.77 0.56
CA TRP A 781 -20.15 -11.91 1.45
C TRP A 781 -18.79 -11.54 0.84
N PRO A 782 -18.55 -10.28 0.45
CA PRO A 782 -17.27 -9.87 -0.10
C PRO A 782 -16.24 -9.64 1.01
N CYS A 783 -15.12 -10.35 0.95
CA CYS A 783 -13.95 -10.18 1.80
C CYS A 783 -12.69 -10.71 1.11
N VAL A 784 -11.52 -10.30 1.60
CA VAL A 784 -10.19 -10.85 1.28
C VAL A 784 -9.40 -10.97 2.60
N PRO A 785 -9.74 -11.93 3.48
CA PRO A 785 -9.16 -12.04 4.81
C PRO A 785 -7.64 -12.22 4.80
N GLU A 786 -7.08 -12.75 3.71
CA GLU A 786 -5.65 -12.96 3.52
C GLU A 786 -4.86 -11.64 3.44
N LEU A 787 -5.53 -10.54 3.05
CA LEU A 787 -4.96 -9.19 3.00
C LEU A 787 -5.51 -8.28 4.11
N ALA A 788 -6.19 -8.87 5.11
CA ALA A 788 -6.87 -8.10 6.12
C ALA A 788 -5.92 -7.17 6.88
N LEU A 789 -6.29 -5.90 6.96
CA LEU A 789 -5.53 -4.86 7.65
C LEU A 789 -6.46 -4.09 8.57
N LEU A 790 -5.98 -3.79 9.77
CA LEU A 790 -6.60 -2.88 10.71
C LEU A 790 -5.53 -1.96 11.25
N ALA A 791 -5.60 -0.69 10.87
CA ALA A 791 -4.55 0.28 11.10
C ALA A 791 -5.09 1.56 11.73
N MET A 792 -4.34 2.14 12.65
CA MET A 792 -4.65 3.43 13.26
C MET A 792 -3.45 4.36 13.17
N LEU A 793 -3.70 5.59 12.72
CA LEU A 793 -2.72 6.68 12.66
C LEU A 793 -3.23 7.82 13.58
N PRO A 794 -2.94 7.78 14.89
CA PRO A 794 -3.51 8.71 15.87
C PRO A 794 -3.18 10.18 15.59
N GLU A 795 -1.97 10.46 15.11
CA GLU A 795 -1.54 11.82 14.77
C GLU A 795 -2.36 12.45 13.66
N LYS A 796 -2.88 11.64 12.75
CA LYS A 796 -3.76 12.05 11.66
C LYS A 796 -5.24 11.89 12.02
N GLN A 797 -5.56 11.27 13.15
CA GLN A 797 -6.91 10.81 13.54
C GLN A 797 -7.54 9.97 12.44
N GLU A 798 -6.75 9.03 11.92
CA GLU A 798 -7.15 8.14 10.84
C GLU A 798 -7.23 6.70 11.32
N VAL A 799 -8.27 6.00 10.89
CA VAL A 799 -8.47 4.57 11.09
C VAL A 799 -8.73 3.93 9.73
N TRP A 800 -7.97 2.89 9.41
CA TRP A 800 -7.99 2.20 8.13
C TRP A 800 -8.33 0.73 8.32
N SER A 801 -9.19 0.19 7.46
CA SER A 801 -9.51 -1.23 7.43
C SER A 801 -9.66 -1.76 6.01
N TYR A 802 -9.06 -2.91 5.74
CA TYR A 802 -9.09 -3.55 4.42
C TYR A 802 -9.41 -5.04 4.54
N GLY A 803 -10.08 -5.61 3.54
CA GLY A 803 -10.19 -7.05 3.35
C GLY A 803 -11.22 -7.77 4.22
N THR A 804 -11.89 -7.08 5.13
CA THR A 804 -12.92 -7.64 6.02
C THR A 804 -14.21 -6.83 5.92
N ALA A 805 -15.36 -7.44 6.15
CA ALA A 805 -16.63 -6.73 6.35
C ALA A 805 -17.24 -7.07 7.73
N SER A 806 -16.50 -7.79 8.58
CA SER A 806 -16.89 -8.23 9.92
C SER A 806 -17.06 -7.07 10.90
N GLU A 807 -17.21 -7.37 12.19
CA GLU A 807 -17.27 -6.35 13.25
C GLU A 807 -16.10 -5.34 13.17
N SER A 808 -14.89 -5.80 12.83
CA SER A 808 -13.69 -4.97 12.71
C SER A 808 -13.81 -3.88 11.64
N ALA A 809 -14.71 -4.04 10.66
CA ALA A 809 -15.00 -3.04 9.64
C ALA A 809 -15.91 -1.90 10.15
N VAL A 810 -16.60 -2.10 11.28
CA VAL A 810 -17.42 -1.06 11.93
C VAL A 810 -16.50 -0.22 12.81
N LEU A 811 -15.65 0.59 12.17
CA LEU A 811 -14.51 1.27 12.78
C LEU A 811 -14.91 2.15 13.98
N CYS A 812 -16.11 2.73 13.96
CA CYS A 812 -16.61 3.53 15.07
C CYS A 812 -16.77 2.75 16.40
N LYS A 813 -16.94 1.41 16.34
CA LYS A 813 -17.34 0.57 17.49
C LYS A 813 -16.22 0.30 18.49
N ASN A 814 -15.04 -0.10 18.01
CA ASN A 814 -13.89 -0.43 18.87
C ASN A 814 -12.70 0.46 18.52
N GLU A 815 -12.41 0.64 17.23
CA GLU A 815 -11.22 1.39 16.80
C GLU A 815 -11.29 2.87 17.14
N VAL A 816 -12.43 3.52 16.92
CA VAL A 816 -12.59 4.93 17.30
C VAL A 816 -12.92 5.07 18.78
N SER A 817 -13.97 4.39 19.28
CA SER A 817 -14.49 4.67 20.62
C SER A 817 -13.70 4.05 21.78
N LEU A 818 -12.80 3.10 21.53
CA LEU A 818 -11.87 2.59 22.53
C LEU A 818 -10.43 2.93 22.16
N ARG A 819 -9.94 2.48 21.00
CA ARG A 819 -8.51 2.57 20.68
C ARG A 819 -8.04 4.00 20.46
N LEU A 820 -8.59 4.72 19.48
CA LEU A 820 -8.27 6.12 19.23
C LEU A 820 -8.72 7.00 20.41
N ALA A 821 -9.91 6.73 20.95
CA ALA A 821 -10.42 7.42 22.12
C ALA A 821 -9.46 7.31 23.31
N SER A 822 -8.83 6.16 23.57
CA SER A 822 -7.87 6.02 24.67
C SER A 822 -6.65 6.93 24.51
N VAL A 823 -6.17 7.14 23.27
CA VAL A 823 -5.08 8.07 22.97
C VAL A 823 -5.51 9.52 23.21
N ILE A 824 -6.72 9.88 22.76
CA ILE A 824 -7.31 11.20 23.00
C ILE A 824 -7.53 11.41 24.52
N ALA A 825 -8.03 10.39 25.20
CA ALA A 825 -8.33 10.38 26.62
C ALA A 825 -7.10 10.60 27.49
N LYS A 826 -5.97 9.94 27.15
CA LYS A 826 -4.67 10.20 27.77
C LYS A 826 -4.24 11.66 27.60
N LYS A 827 -4.35 12.20 26.38
CA LYS A 827 -3.93 13.58 26.07
C LYS A 827 -4.79 14.64 26.77
N GLU A 828 -6.08 14.37 26.93
CA GLU A 828 -7.07 15.33 27.45
C GLU A 828 -7.44 15.09 28.93
N GLY A 829 -6.93 14.04 29.59
CA GLY A 829 -7.17 13.78 31.01
C GLY A 829 -8.49 13.09 31.35
N TRP A 830 -8.95 12.14 30.52
CA TRP A 830 -10.16 11.32 30.76
C TRP A 830 -9.90 9.84 30.44
N LEU A 831 -10.87 8.94 30.60
CA LEU A 831 -10.71 7.49 30.35
C LEU A 831 -11.69 6.97 29.30
N ALA A 832 -11.23 6.08 28.42
CA ALA A 832 -12.05 5.39 27.43
C ALA A 832 -11.91 3.88 27.66
N GLU A 833 -12.98 3.27 28.16
CA GLU A 833 -12.92 1.95 28.81
C GLU A 833 -13.89 0.95 28.20
N HIS A 834 -13.46 -0.31 28.08
CA HIS A 834 -14.30 -1.43 27.68
C HIS A 834 -15.20 -1.87 28.85
N MET A 835 -16.22 -1.06 29.08
CA MET A 835 -17.00 -1.06 30.31
C MET A 835 -18.49 -0.84 30.02
N ALA A 836 -19.35 -1.67 30.60
CA ALA A 836 -20.78 -1.44 30.65
C ALA A 836 -21.10 -0.36 31.68
N ILE A 837 -22.13 0.44 31.41
CA ILE A 837 -22.70 1.42 32.34
C ILE A 837 -24.13 0.98 32.61
N ILE A 838 -24.44 0.75 33.88
CA ILE A 838 -25.80 0.41 34.32
C ILE A 838 -26.27 1.31 35.46
N ALA A 839 -27.58 1.45 35.56
CA ALA A 839 -28.27 1.98 36.73
C ALA A 839 -28.90 0.81 37.50
N VAL A 840 -28.73 0.80 38.83
CA VAL A 840 -29.40 -0.13 39.72
C VAL A 840 -30.23 0.68 40.70
N THR A 841 -31.55 0.49 40.63
CA THR A 841 -32.50 1.08 41.57
C THR A 841 -32.77 0.10 42.69
N ALA A 842 -32.47 0.51 43.92
CA ALA A 842 -32.75 -0.25 45.13
C ALA A 842 -34.23 -0.15 45.54
N PRO A 843 -34.73 -1.03 46.45
CA PRO A 843 -36.12 -0.99 46.91
C PRO A 843 -36.55 0.33 47.58
N ASP A 844 -35.60 1.10 48.12
CA ASP A 844 -35.82 2.45 48.66
C ASP A 844 -35.92 3.54 47.56
N LYS A 845 -35.93 3.12 46.29
CA LYS A 845 -35.91 3.96 45.08
C LYS A 845 -34.63 4.77 44.90
N ALA A 846 -33.59 4.56 45.70
CA ALA A 846 -32.29 5.16 45.46
C ALA A 846 -31.62 4.51 44.23
N GLU A 847 -31.04 5.33 43.39
CA GLU A 847 -30.41 4.92 42.14
C GLU A 847 -28.88 5.05 42.22
N TYR A 848 -28.18 4.00 41.81
CA TYR A 848 -26.73 3.93 41.82
C TYR A 848 -26.23 3.53 40.43
N PHE A 849 -25.16 4.18 39.97
CA PHE A 849 -24.59 3.91 38.64
C PHE A 849 -23.27 3.16 38.76
N PHE A 850 -23.13 2.11 37.97
CA PHE A 850 -21.97 1.22 38.02
C PHE A 850 -21.29 1.12 36.67
N GLY A 851 -19.96 1.18 36.69
CA GLY A 851 -19.12 0.81 35.58
C GLY A 851 -18.68 -0.65 35.73
N ILE A 852 -18.92 -1.51 34.74
CA ILE A 852 -18.59 -2.94 34.79
C ILE A 852 -17.65 -3.28 33.64
N ALA A 853 -16.37 -3.53 33.95
CA ALA A 853 -15.35 -3.87 32.98
C ALA A 853 -14.94 -5.34 33.11
N GLY A 854 -14.48 -5.94 32.02
CA GLY A 854 -14.00 -7.32 32.04
C GLY A 854 -13.71 -7.85 30.65
N SER A 855 -12.92 -8.92 30.59
CA SER A 855 -12.58 -9.59 29.34
C SER A 855 -13.84 -10.17 28.67
N SER A 856 -13.73 -10.55 27.38
CA SER A 856 -14.77 -11.35 26.74
C SER A 856 -15.11 -12.59 27.56
N ALA A 857 -16.40 -12.92 27.65
CA ALA A 857 -16.93 -14.04 28.44
C ALA A 857 -16.68 -14.02 29.97
N SER A 858 -16.31 -12.86 30.54
CA SER A 858 -16.13 -12.67 32.00
C SER A 858 -17.42 -12.39 32.78
N GLY A 859 -18.59 -12.36 32.12
CA GLY A 859 -19.88 -12.09 32.77
C GLY A 859 -20.37 -10.64 32.70
N LYS A 860 -19.59 -9.70 32.13
CA LYS A 860 -19.97 -8.28 31.93
C LYS A 860 -21.38 -8.10 31.35
N THR A 861 -21.67 -8.71 30.21
CA THR A 861 -22.97 -8.60 29.53
C THR A 861 -24.12 -9.21 30.35
N SER A 862 -23.85 -10.31 31.07
CA SER A 862 -24.83 -10.96 31.94
C SER A 862 -25.20 -10.07 33.13
N MET A 863 -24.23 -9.34 33.69
CA MET A 863 -24.48 -8.35 34.73
C MET A 863 -25.17 -7.10 34.19
N ALA A 864 -24.86 -6.67 32.96
CA ALA A 864 -25.50 -5.50 32.36
C ALA A 864 -27.00 -5.73 32.11
N PHE A 865 -27.35 -6.90 31.56
CA PHE A 865 -28.73 -7.28 31.24
C PHE A 865 -29.43 -8.09 32.33
N LEU A 866 -29.01 -7.90 33.59
CA LEU A 866 -29.52 -8.63 34.73
C LEU A 866 -31.02 -8.42 34.92
N GLN A 867 -31.75 -9.51 35.19
CA GLN A 867 -33.14 -9.49 35.62
C GLN A 867 -33.21 -9.92 37.09
N PRO A 868 -33.41 -9.01 38.05
CA PRO A 868 -33.39 -9.34 39.47
C PRO A 868 -34.36 -10.44 39.85
N THR A 869 -33.93 -11.42 40.65
CA THR A 869 -34.81 -12.42 41.27
C THR A 869 -35.54 -11.88 42.49
N ILE A 870 -35.03 -10.81 43.11
CA ILE A 870 -35.57 -10.20 44.33
C ILE A 870 -36.49 -9.02 43.97
N PRO A 871 -37.76 -9.01 44.42
CA PRO A 871 -38.69 -7.90 44.18
C PRO A 871 -38.18 -6.55 44.69
N GLY A 872 -38.56 -5.47 43.99
CA GLY A 872 -38.20 -4.10 44.37
C GLY A 872 -36.87 -3.60 43.79
N TRP A 873 -36.03 -4.50 43.28
CA TRP A 873 -34.81 -4.13 42.55
C TRP A 873 -35.09 -3.94 41.06
N LYS A 874 -34.43 -2.95 40.45
CA LYS A 874 -34.48 -2.70 39.01
C LYS A 874 -33.06 -2.49 38.47
N VAL A 875 -32.77 -3.05 37.30
CA VAL A 875 -31.51 -2.82 36.58
C VAL A 875 -31.82 -2.32 35.18
N GLU A 876 -31.14 -1.25 34.80
CA GLU A 876 -31.29 -0.60 33.50
C GLU A 876 -29.93 -0.33 32.86
N VAL A 877 -29.84 -0.53 31.55
CA VAL A 877 -28.60 -0.36 30.79
C VAL A 877 -28.51 1.06 30.25
N ILE A 878 -27.35 1.70 30.44
CA ILE A 878 -26.99 2.96 29.77
C ILE A 878 -26.11 2.67 28.56
N GLY A 879 -25.17 1.73 28.70
CA GLY A 879 -24.32 1.22 27.63
C GLY A 879 -23.72 -0.12 28.04
N GLU A 880 -23.38 -1.00 27.10
CA GLU A 880 -22.88 -2.34 27.44
C GLU A 880 -21.38 -2.50 27.18
N GLN A 881 -20.82 -1.75 26.23
CA GLN A 881 -19.50 -2.04 25.70
C GLN A 881 -18.47 -0.96 25.99
N VAL A 882 -18.85 0.32 25.93
CA VAL A 882 -17.90 1.44 26.02
C VAL A 882 -18.38 2.47 27.03
N ALA A 883 -17.47 2.89 27.91
CA ALA A 883 -17.66 4.01 28.80
C ALA A 883 -16.58 5.07 28.56
N TRP A 884 -17.01 6.31 28.35
CA TRP A 884 -16.13 7.48 28.40
C TRP A 884 -16.31 8.17 29.75
N ILE A 885 -15.24 8.21 30.55
CA ILE A 885 -15.29 8.61 31.96
C ILE A 885 -14.48 9.89 32.16
N ARG A 886 -15.11 10.92 32.74
CA ARG A 886 -14.52 12.24 32.97
C ARG A 886 -14.68 12.67 34.41
N VAL A 887 -13.74 13.47 34.92
CA VAL A 887 -13.90 14.11 36.23
C VAL A 887 -14.89 15.27 36.10
N GLY A 888 -15.98 15.20 36.87
CA GLY A 888 -16.98 16.27 36.98
C GLY A 888 -16.49 17.44 37.84
N ALA A 889 -17.22 18.55 37.80
CA ALA A 889 -16.90 19.73 38.61
C ALA A 889 -16.99 19.48 40.13
N ASP A 890 -17.71 18.45 40.55
CA ASP A 890 -17.83 17.96 41.94
C ASP A 890 -16.73 16.94 42.31
N GLY A 891 -15.75 16.73 41.43
CA GLY A 891 -14.66 15.77 41.60
C GLY A 891 -15.04 14.31 41.33
N ARG A 892 -16.32 13.98 41.10
CA ARG A 892 -16.76 12.59 40.83
C ARG A 892 -16.44 12.16 39.39
N LEU A 893 -16.36 10.86 39.17
CA LEU A 893 -16.21 10.30 37.82
C LEU A 893 -17.59 10.15 37.15
N TYR A 894 -17.80 10.82 36.03
CA TYR A 894 -19.01 10.73 35.21
C TYR A 894 -18.76 9.88 33.97
N ALA A 895 -19.56 8.83 33.78
CA ALA A 895 -19.49 7.94 32.63
C ALA A 895 -20.58 8.26 31.62
N SER A 896 -20.22 8.29 30.34
CA SER A 896 -21.15 8.44 29.22
C SER A 896 -20.97 7.31 28.22
N ASN A 897 -22.06 6.87 27.61
CA ASN A 897 -22.05 5.92 26.51
C ASN A 897 -21.92 6.67 25.17
N PRO A 898 -20.85 6.43 24.39
CA PRO A 898 -20.70 7.08 23.10
C PRO A 898 -21.59 6.48 21.99
N HIS A 899 -22.09 5.25 22.15
CA HIS A 899 -22.89 4.56 21.12
C HIS A 899 -24.37 4.96 21.15
N SER A 900 -25.13 4.57 20.13
CA SER A 900 -26.58 4.75 20.02
C SER A 900 -27.35 3.46 19.73
N GLY A 901 -26.67 2.33 19.84
CA GLY A 901 -27.21 1.01 19.59
C GLY A 901 -26.35 -0.07 20.23
N PHE A 902 -26.89 -1.27 20.23
CA PHE A 902 -26.21 -2.49 20.64
C PHE A 902 -25.63 -3.18 19.41
N PHE A 903 -24.41 -3.71 19.55
CA PHE A 903 -23.85 -4.72 18.65
C PHE A 903 -23.13 -5.76 19.53
N LEU A 904 -23.89 -6.75 19.98
CA LEU A 904 -23.53 -7.64 21.08
C LEU A 904 -23.28 -9.05 20.61
N HIS A 905 -22.32 -9.73 21.22
CA HIS A 905 -22.13 -11.17 21.03
C HIS A 905 -23.33 -11.93 21.62
N ILE A 906 -24.00 -12.73 20.79
CA ILE A 906 -25.25 -13.40 21.19
C ILE A 906 -25.01 -14.54 22.18
N SER A 907 -23.80 -15.10 22.19
CA SER A 907 -23.40 -16.18 23.11
C SER A 907 -23.48 -15.77 24.58
N ALA A 908 -23.39 -14.46 24.87
CA ALA A 908 -23.60 -13.92 26.21
C ALA A 908 -25.03 -14.12 26.74
N PHE A 909 -25.99 -14.38 25.84
CA PHE A 909 -27.41 -14.58 26.16
C PHE A 909 -27.84 -16.05 26.13
N SER A 910 -26.91 -17.01 26.10
CA SER A 910 -27.22 -18.44 26.04
C SER A 910 -28.09 -18.94 27.20
N GLN A 911 -27.94 -18.34 28.38
CA GLN A 911 -28.70 -18.68 29.60
C GLN A 911 -29.79 -17.64 29.93
N THR A 912 -29.78 -16.47 29.28
CA THR A 912 -30.77 -15.38 29.43
C THR A 912 -31.56 -15.16 28.14
N LYS A 913 -31.89 -16.24 27.42
CA LYS A 913 -32.57 -16.18 26.11
C LYS A 913 -33.84 -15.34 26.14
N ALA A 914 -34.61 -15.36 27.23
CA ALA A 914 -35.82 -14.54 27.37
C ALA A 914 -35.55 -13.03 27.25
N VAL A 915 -34.41 -12.55 27.76
CA VAL A 915 -34.01 -11.14 27.65
C VAL A 915 -33.70 -10.80 26.20
N ALA A 916 -32.91 -11.63 25.52
CA ALA A 916 -32.59 -11.45 24.11
C ALA A 916 -33.83 -11.57 23.20
N SER A 917 -34.69 -12.56 23.44
CA SER A 917 -35.90 -12.83 22.66
C SER A 917 -36.93 -11.70 22.77
N LYS A 918 -37.04 -11.03 23.93
CA LYS A 918 -37.88 -9.83 24.05
C LYS A 918 -37.16 -8.61 23.46
N GLY A 919 -35.94 -8.38 23.94
CA GLY A 919 -35.13 -7.20 23.67
C GLY A 919 -34.80 -6.93 22.21
N PHE A 920 -34.61 -8.00 21.44
CA PHE A 920 -34.14 -7.94 20.05
C PHE A 920 -35.20 -8.48 19.06
N ALA A 921 -36.47 -8.49 19.47
CA ALA A 921 -37.58 -9.02 18.67
C ALA A 921 -37.98 -8.17 17.44
N LYS A 922 -37.53 -6.91 17.40
CA LYS A 922 -37.94 -5.91 16.40
C LYS A 922 -36.72 -5.19 15.83
N ASN A 923 -36.70 -4.99 14.51
CA ASN A 923 -35.69 -4.18 13.81
C ASN A 923 -34.23 -4.61 14.13
N ALA A 924 -34.00 -5.88 14.46
CA ALA A 924 -32.68 -6.39 14.80
C ALA A 924 -32.01 -7.10 13.61
N ILE A 925 -30.68 -6.99 13.54
CA ILE A 925 -29.86 -7.71 12.57
C ILE A 925 -29.07 -8.77 13.33
N TYR A 926 -29.39 -10.03 13.07
CA TYR A 926 -28.65 -11.18 13.60
C TYR A 926 -27.53 -11.56 12.62
N VAL A 927 -26.36 -11.88 13.16
CA VAL A 927 -25.17 -12.23 12.38
C VAL A 927 -24.63 -13.57 12.85
N ASN A 928 -24.43 -14.50 11.92
CA ASN A 928 -23.83 -15.82 12.14
C ASN A 928 -24.49 -16.66 13.26
N VAL A 929 -25.81 -16.55 13.41
CA VAL A 929 -26.62 -17.45 14.25
C VAL A 929 -27.26 -18.55 13.41
N GLY A 930 -27.55 -19.70 14.03
CA GLY A 930 -28.41 -20.69 13.42
C GLY A 930 -29.87 -20.25 13.44
N ARG A 931 -30.74 -21.07 12.85
CA ARG A 931 -32.18 -20.77 12.77
C ARG A 931 -33.03 -21.99 12.51
N THR A 932 -34.30 -21.89 12.85
CA THR A 932 -35.33 -22.87 12.47
C THR A 932 -35.88 -22.61 11.06
N SER A 933 -36.63 -23.56 10.49
CA SER A 933 -37.29 -23.42 9.19
C SER A 933 -38.36 -22.32 9.15
N GLN A 934 -38.99 -22.01 10.29
CA GLN A 934 -39.89 -20.86 10.48
C GLN A 934 -39.13 -19.55 10.74
N GLY A 935 -37.79 -19.55 10.69
CA GLY A 935 -36.98 -18.36 10.83
C GLY A 935 -36.87 -17.81 12.25
N LYS A 936 -36.94 -18.66 13.28
CA LYS A 936 -36.54 -18.29 14.65
C LYS A 936 -35.02 -18.39 14.76
N PRO A 937 -34.30 -17.36 15.25
CA PRO A 937 -32.86 -17.44 15.48
C PRO A 937 -32.54 -18.42 16.63
N CYS A 938 -31.47 -19.18 16.46
CA CYS A 938 -31.04 -20.23 17.39
C CYS A 938 -29.56 -20.09 17.74
N TRP A 939 -29.26 -20.21 19.03
CA TRP A 939 -27.90 -20.23 19.61
C TRP A 939 -27.94 -21.01 20.93
N GLY A 940 -26.82 -21.56 21.38
CA GLY A 940 -26.71 -22.38 22.59
C GLY A 940 -27.41 -23.74 22.43
N SER A 941 -26.62 -24.81 22.42
CA SER A 941 -27.02 -26.20 22.09
C SER A 941 -28.04 -26.85 23.03
N SER A 942 -28.27 -26.31 24.23
CA SER A 942 -28.97 -27.02 25.32
C SER A 942 -30.50 -27.12 25.19
N ASN A 943 -31.18 -26.30 24.39
CA ASN A 943 -32.65 -26.19 24.41
C ASN A 943 -33.36 -26.33 23.05
N VAL A 944 -32.70 -26.84 22.01
CA VAL A 944 -33.35 -27.09 20.71
C VAL A 944 -34.29 -28.33 20.76
N GLN A 945 -34.28 -29.09 21.86
CA GLN A 945 -35.12 -30.28 22.06
C GLN A 945 -36.54 -30.00 22.61
N GLY A 946 -36.91 -28.74 22.84
CA GLY A 946 -38.26 -28.40 23.31
C GLY A 946 -39.30 -28.36 22.17
N SER A 947 -39.93 -29.50 21.88
CA SER A 947 -41.27 -29.64 21.26
C SER A 947 -41.51 -29.52 19.74
N SER A 948 -40.53 -29.24 18.87
CA SER A 948 -40.81 -29.07 17.44
C SER A 948 -40.08 -30.08 16.54
N SER A 949 -40.83 -30.78 15.68
CA SER A 949 -40.36 -31.53 14.50
C SER A 949 -39.72 -30.63 13.42
N GLU A 950 -39.29 -29.44 13.80
CA GLU A 950 -38.88 -28.35 12.91
C GLU A 950 -37.41 -28.51 12.53
N LEU A 951 -37.13 -28.46 11.22
CA LEU A 951 -35.76 -28.51 10.71
C LEU A 951 -34.98 -27.28 11.15
N VAL A 952 -33.76 -27.49 11.64
CA VAL A 952 -32.84 -26.44 12.11
C VAL A 952 -31.62 -26.42 11.22
N ASN A 953 -31.15 -25.22 10.89
CA ASN A 953 -29.89 -25.01 10.17
C ASN A 953 -28.90 -24.27 11.07
N ASP A 954 -27.63 -24.63 10.97
CA ASP A 954 -26.55 -23.88 11.61
C ASP A 954 -26.30 -22.53 10.91
N TRP A 955 -25.39 -21.73 11.47
CA TRP A 955 -25.07 -20.41 10.96
C TRP A 955 -24.52 -20.36 9.51
N ARG A 956 -24.01 -21.49 9.01
CA ARG A 956 -23.56 -21.65 7.61
C ARG A 956 -24.72 -22.01 6.68
N GLY A 957 -25.86 -22.38 7.26
CA GLY A 957 -27.04 -22.82 6.53
C GLY A 957 -27.15 -24.34 6.39
N ASP A 958 -26.28 -25.12 7.04
CA ASP A 958 -26.29 -26.58 6.93
C ASP A 958 -27.29 -27.21 7.92
N PRO A 959 -28.00 -28.30 7.55
CA PRO A 959 -28.91 -29.00 8.46
C PRO A 959 -28.23 -29.43 9.76
N TRP A 960 -28.79 -29.04 10.90
CA TRP A 960 -28.17 -29.18 12.21
C TRP A 960 -29.08 -29.89 13.22
N ASN A 961 -28.48 -30.73 14.06
CA ASN A 961 -29.08 -31.33 15.24
C ASN A 961 -28.01 -31.50 16.35
N THR A 962 -28.43 -31.92 17.54
CA THR A 962 -27.53 -32.10 18.69
C THR A 962 -26.40 -33.12 18.44
N ASN A 963 -26.58 -34.05 17.49
CA ASN A 963 -25.60 -35.07 17.14
C ASN A 963 -24.65 -34.64 16.01
N SER A 964 -24.77 -33.40 15.51
CA SER A 964 -24.02 -32.91 14.35
C SER A 964 -22.54 -32.63 14.60
N GLY A 965 -22.07 -32.72 15.86
CA GLY A 965 -20.66 -32.55 16.24
C GLY A 965 -20.08 -31.15 15.99
N ARG A 966 -20.92 -30.16 15.70
CA ARG A 966 -20.53 -28.77 15.38
C ARG A 966 -21.48 -27.77 16.05
N PRO A 967 -21.05 -26.55 16.39
CA PRO A 967 -21.91 -25.56 17.04
C PRO A 967 -22.97 -25.01 16.06
N ILE A 968 -24.14 -24.64 16.59
CA ILE A 968 -25.25 -24.08 15.80
C ILE A 968 -24.99 -22.60 15.42
N GLU A 969 -24.31 -21.86 16.28
CA GLU A 969 -23.82 -20.49 16.04
C GLU A 969 -22.29 -20.43 15.87
N HIS A 970 -21.80 -19.34 15.27
CA HIS A 970 -20.37 -19.04 15.27
C HIS A 970 -19.93 -18.43 16.62
N VAL A 971 -18.65 -18.53 17.00
CA VAL A 971 -18.13 -17.90 18.25
C VAL A 971 -18.30 -16.37 18.26
N ASN A 972 -18.22 -15.75 17.07
CA ASN A 972 -18.47 -14.31 16.84
C ASN A 972 -19.93 -14.00 16.48
N ALA A 973 -20.87 -14.91 16.72
CA ALA A 973 -22.27 -14.66 16.45
C ALA A 973 -22.77 -13.47 17.28
N ALA A 974 -23.58 -12.61 16.67
CA ALA A 974 -23.92 -11.32 17.23
C ALA A 974 -25.33 -10.85 16.85
N VAL A 975 -25.81 -9.84 17.57
CA VAL A 975 -27.06 -9.13 17.30
C VAL A 975 -26.82 -7.62 17.36
N ALA A 976 -27.35 -6.90 16.37
CA ALA A 976 -27.28 -5.45 16.30
C ALA A 976 -28.69 -4.84 16.28
N VAL A 977 -28.93 -3.86 17.15
CA VAL A 977 -30.22 -3.15 17.29
C VAL A 977 -29.99 -1.72 17.76
N ARG A 978 -30.83 -0.76 17.33
CA ARG A 978 -30.79 0.59 17.91
C ARG A 978 -31.44 0.60 19.28
N TYR A 979 -31.05 1.51 20.16
CA TYR A 979 -31.65 1.60 21.49
C TYR A 979 -33.15 1.89 21.46
N GLU A 980 -33.61 2.76 20.57
CA GLU A 980 -35.03 3.05 20.38
C GLU A 980 -35.87 1.83 19.94
N ASP A 981 -35.22 0.87 19.27
CA ASP A 981 -35.86 -0.35 18.78
C ASP A 981 -35.78 -1.50 19.79
N CYS A 982 -35.01 -1.32 20.87
CA CYS A 982 -34.81 -2.33 21.90
C CYS A 982 -35.90 -2.24 22.97
N SER A 983 -36.59 -3.35 23.23
CA SER A 983 -37.66 -3.41 24.23
C SER A 983 -37.16 -3.75 25.64
N THR A 984 -35.84 -3.89 25.84
CA THR A 984 -35.23 -4.07 27.18
C THR A 984 -35.18 -2.75 27.96
N THR A 985 -34.92 -2.84 29.27
CA THR A 985 -34.78 -1.70 30.18
C THR A 985 -33.52 -0.88 29.87
N ILE A 986 -33.64 0.04 28.92
CA ILE A 986 -32.66 1.11 28.69
C ILE A 986 -33.00 2.28 29.62
N HIS A 987 -31.99 2.79 30.32
CA HIS A 987 -32.18 3.89 31.24
C HIS A 987 -32.39 5.22 30.49
N SER A 988 -33.27 6.09 31.00
CA SER A 988 -33.62 7.38 30.36
C SER A 988 -32.44 8.32 30.15
N GLN A 989 -31.39 8.23 30.98
CA GLN A 989 -30.20 9.07 30.89
C GLN A 989 -29.11 8.53 29.96
N TRP A 990 -29.43 7.55 29.09
CA TRP A 990 -28.43 6.96 28.20
C TRP A 990 -27.78 7.98 27.23
N GLU A 991 -28.48 9.07 26.89
CA GLU A 991 -27.96 10.20 26.10
C GLU A 991 -27.53 11.42 26.94
N SER A 992 -27.32 11.27 28.25
CA SER A 992 -26.89 12.38 29.09
C SER A 992 -25.57 12.98 28.56
N VAL A 993 -25.60 14.27 28.18
CA VAL A 993 -24.41 15.01 27.73
C VAL A 993 -23.36 15.12 28.82
N LYS A 994 -23.79 15.18 30.09
CA LYS A 994 -22.90 15.19 31.26
C LYS A 994 -22.35 13.80 31.60
N GLY A 995 -23.04 12.73 31.16
CA GLY A 995 -22.87 11.38 31.68
C GLY A 995 -23.55 11.19 33.04
N VAL A 996 -23.36 10.01 33.64
CA VAL A 996 -23.90 9.61 34.96
C VAL A 996 -22.78 9.44 35.99
N PRO A 997 -22.96 9.84 37.26
CA PRO A 997 -21.92 9.75 38.27
C PRO A 997 -21.73 8.31 38.76
N LEU A 998 -20.54 7.74 38.54
CA LEU A 998 -20.22 6.39 38.96
C LEU A 998 -20.15 6.28 40.49
N SER A 999 -20.94 5.35 41.03
CA SER A 999 -20.94 4.96 42.44
C SER A 999 -19.84 3.93 42.75
N ALA A 1000 -19.61 2.98 41.83
CA ALA A 1000 -18.50 2.04 41.89
C ALA A 1000 -18.04 1.58 40.50
N ILE A 1001 -16.81 1.09 40.42
CA ILE A 1001 -16.25 0.38 39.27
C ILE A 1001 -16.08 -1.09 39.66
N ILE A 1002 -16.51 -1.99 38.79
CA ILE A 1002 -16.52 -3.44 39.00
C ILE A 1002 -15.70 -4.10 37.89
N PHE A 1003 -14.71 -4.89 38.26
CA PHE A 1003 -13.95 -5.72 37.32
C PHE A 1003 -14.42 -7.17 37.43
N CYS A 1004 -14.93 -7.71 36.34
CA CYS A 1004 -15.34 -9.10 36.22
C CYS A 1004 -14.16 -9.98 35.80
N SER A 1005 -14.06 -11.14 36.43
CA SER A 1005 -13.10 -12.19 36.10
C SER A 1005 -13.82 -13.51 35.89
N ARG A 1006 -13.27 -14.36 35.02
CA ARG A 1006 -13.70 -15.76 34.89
C ARG A 1006 -12.56 -16.65 35.35
N ARG A 1007 -12.68 -17.15 36.59
CA ARG A 1007 -11.75 -18.11 37.17
C ARG A 1007 -12.53 -19.23 37.84
N SER A 1008 -12.22 -20.46 37.43
CA SER A 1008 -12.82 -21.68 37.99
C SER A 1008 -12.49 -21.87 39.47
N TRP A 1009 -11.38 -21.34 39.96
CA TRP A 1009 -10.92 -21.48 41.35
C TRP A 1009 -10.09 -20.28 41.82
N GLY A 1010 -10.03 -20.07 43.13
CA GLY A 1010 -9.05 -19.24 43.83
C GLY A 1010 -9.36 -17.74 43.97
N ILE A 1011 -10.09 -17.14 43.01
CA ILE A 1011 -10.63 -15.77 43.15
C ILE A 1011 -12.05 -15.85 43.74
N PRO A 1012 -12.35 -15.20 44.89
CA PRO A 1012 -13.66 -15.29 45.52
C PRO A 1012 -14.76 -14.61 44.71
N LEU A 1013 -16.03 -14.85 45.09
CA LEU A 1013 -17.22 -14.30 44.43
C LEU A 1013 -17.16 -12.79 44.27
N ILE A 1014 -16.79 -12.07 45.34
CA ILE A 1014 -16.59 -10.62 45.33
C ILE A 1014 -15.55 -10.17 46.37
N PHE A 1015 -14.77 -9.14 46.04
CA PHE A 1015 -14.00 -8.36 47.01
C PHE A 1015 -13.89 -6.87 46.63
N GLU A 1016 -13.79 -6.00 47.65
CA GLU A 1016 -13.52 -4.55 47.55
C GLU A 1016 -12.01 -4.30 47.67
N ALA A 1017 -11.47 -3.40 46.83
CA ALA A 1017 -10.07 -2.97 46.94
C ALA A 1017 -9.84 -2.02 48.14
N PHE A 1018 -8.67 -2.09 48.77
CA PHE A 1018 -8.32 -1.22 49.90
C PHE A 1018 -8.20 0.27 49.56
N SER A 1019 -7.84 0.58 48.32
CA SER A 1019 -7.59 1.94 47.83
C SER A 1019 -7.70 1.98 46.31
N TRP A 1020 -7.68 3.18 45.73
CA TRP A 1020 -7.62 3.34 44.27
C TRP A 1020 -6.38 2.68 43.67
N GLN A 1021 -5.20 2.89 44.26
CA GLN A 1021 -3.95 2.28 43.79
C GLN A 1021 -4.02 0.75 43.81
N HIS A 1022 -4.51 0.19 44.92
CA HIS A 1022 -4.68 -1.25 45.05
C HIS A 1022 -5.70 -1.79 44.06
N GLY A 1023 -6.80 -1.05 43.81
CA GLY A 1023 -7.79 -1.42 42.80
C GLY A 1023 -7.23 -1.39 41.38
N VAL A 1024 -6.50 -0.34 41.00
CA VAL A 1024 -5.81 -0.25 39.70
C VAL A 1024 -4.79 -1.39 39.56
N PHE A 1025 -4.03 -1.70 40.61
CA PHE A 1025 -3.13 -2.84 40.63
C PHE A 1025 -3.87 -4.15 40.36
N GLN A 1026 -4.87 -4.51 41.17
CA GLN A 1026 -5.63 -5.76 41.00
C GLN A 1026 -6.25 -5.87 39.60
N ALA A 1027 -6.83 -4.78 39.08
CA ALA A 1027 -7.41 -4.72 37.75
C ALA A 1027 -6.39 -4.88 36.62
N SER A 1028 -5.17 -4.37 36.82
CA SER A 1028 -4.05 -4.57 35.89
C SER A 1028 -3.48 -6.00 35.90
N THR A 1029 -3.86 -6.82 36.89
CA THR A 1029 -3.41 -8.22 37.01
C THR A 1029 -4.43 -9.25 36.55
N VAL A 1030 -5.58 -8.80 36.03
CA VAL A 1030 -6.68 -9.68 35.62
C VAL A 1030 -6.23 -10.70 34.58
N ARG A 1031 -6.55 -11.96 34.88
CA ARG A 1031 -6.39 -13.12 34.00
C ARG A 1031 -7.70 -13.90 33.97
N THR A 1032 -8.02 -14.47 32.82
CA THR A 1032 -9.30 -15.15 32.56
C THR A 1032 -9.08 -16.53 31.97
N ASP A 1033 -9.79 -17.53 32.51
CA ASP A 1033 -9.81 -18.89 31.96
C ASP A 1033 -10.49 -18.91 30.56
N PRO A 1034 -10.04 -19.76 29.62
CA PRO A 1034 -10.64 -19.85 28.28
C PRO A 1034 -12.16 -20.11 28.28
N ALA A 1035 -12.82 -19.59 27.24
CA ALA A 1035 -14.28 -19.65 27.12
C ALA A 1035 -14.81 -21.03 26.65
N ASP A 1036 -14.05 -21.74 25.82
CA ASP A 1036 -14.49 -22.93 25.09
C ASP A 1036 -14.13 -24.24 25.83
N PHE A 1037 -15.13 -25.10 26.05
CA PHE A 1037 -14.99 -26.36 26.80
C PHE A 1037 -14.62 -27.55 25.91
N ALA A 1038 -14.73 -27.43 24.58
CA ALA A 1038 -14.31 -28.50 23.66
C ALA A 1038 -12.79 -28.75 23.68
N HIS A 1039 -12.03 -27.90 24.35
CA HIS A 1039 -10.59 -28.03 24.60
C HIS A 1039 -10.25 -28.09 26.09
N ALA A 1040 -11.21 -28.41 26.97
CA ALA A 1040 -10.95 -28.53 28.41
C ALA A 1040 -9.94 -29.67 28.76
N GLU A 1041 -9.67 -30.58 27.82
CA GLU A 1041 -8.58 -31.56 27.92
C GLU A 1041 -7.18 -30.96 27.65
N ALA A 1042 -7.11 -29.81 26.99
CA ALA A 1042 -5.89 -29.02 26.88
C ALA A 1042 -5.82 -28.07 28.09
N CYS A 1043 -4.93 -28.34 29.03
CA CYS A 1043 -4.51 -27.40 30.07
C CYS A 1043 -3.91 -26.12 29.44
N GLU A 1044 -4.74 -25.21 28.92
CA GLU A 1044 -4.29 -23.89 28.49
C GLU A 1044 -4.20 -22.94 29.70
N GLU A 1045 -3.11 -22.16 29.78
CA GLU A 1045 -2.92 -21.16 30.84
C GLU A 1045 -3.97 -20.02 30.74
N PRO A 1046 -4.40 -19.44 31.88
CA PRO A 1046 -5.30 -18.28 31.88
C PRO A 1046 -4.74 -17.09 31.09
N ILE A 1047 -5.59 -16.50 30.24
CA ILE A 1047 -5.26 -15.40 29.34
C ILE A 1047 -5.14 -14.09 30.13
N PHE A 1048 -4.05 -13.36 29.94
CA PHE A 1048 -3.83 -12.04 30.54
C PHE A 1048 -4.60 -10.95 29.80
N ASP A 1049 -5.49 -10.24 30.49
CA ASP A 1049 -6.32 -9.17 29.91
C ASP A 1049 -6.52 -8.02 30.93
N PRO A 1050 -5.48 -7.20 31.16
CA PRO A 1050 -5.53 -6.11 32.14
C PRO A 1050 -6.71 -5.16 31.86
N MET A 1051 -7.54 -4.95 32.88
CA MET A 1051 -8.78 -4.15 32.83
C MET A 1051 -9.79 -4.55 31.74
N GLY A 1052 -9.61 -5.68 31.04
CA GLY A 1052 -10.40 -6.01 29.85
C GLY A 1052 -10.07 -5.18 28.61
N MET A 1053 -8.90 -4.52 28.59
CA MET A 1053 -8.49 -3.54 27.58
C MET A 1053 -7.35 -4.02 26.66
N ALA A 1054 -6.77 -5.21 26.86
CA ALA A 1054 -5.53 -5.60 26.17
C ALA A 1054 -5.63 -5.47 24.64
N ARG A 1055 -6.74 -5.95 24.06
CA ARG A 1055 -7.03 -5.88 22.63
C ARG A 1055 -7.55 -4.54 22.13
N PHE A 1056 -7.68 -3.53 22.98
CA PHE A 1056 -8.30 -2.23 22.66
C PHE A 1056 -7.41 -1.02 22.97
N LEU A 1057 -6.26 -1.23 23.63
CA LEU A 1057 -5.32 -0.15 23.91
C LEU A 1057 -4.81 0.50 22.62
N GLY A 1058 -4.78 1.85 22.63
CA GLY A 1058 -4.20 2.67 21.57
C GLY A 1058 -2.75 3.09 21.80
N TYR A 1059 -2.20 2.78 22.99
CA TYR A 1059 -0.84 3.11 23.42
C TYR A 1059 -0.35 2.08 24.44
N CYS A 1060 0.91 2.15 24.86
CA CYS A 1060 1.51 1.08 25.66
C CYS A 1060 0.86 0.90 27.05
N LEU A 1061 0.87 -0.34 27.56
CA LEU A 1061 0.20 -0.73 28.81
C LEU A 1061 0.72 0.02 30.04
N ARG A 1062 2.03 0.28 30.11
CA ARG A 1062 2.64 1.03 31.22
C ARG A 1062 1.97 2.38 31.39
N ASP A 1063 1.97 3.16 30.30
CA ASP A 1063 1.44 4.50 30.30
C ASP A 1063 -0.07 4.51 30.58
N TYR A 1064 -0.78 3.46 30.16
CA TYR A 1064 -2.21 3.32 30.42
C TYR A 1064 -2.49 3.12 31.91
N ILE A 1065 -1.71 2.28 32.59
CA ILE A 1065 -1.80 2.08 34.04
C ILE A 1065 -1.41 3.37 34.78
N GLU A 1066 -0.34 4.04 34.36
CA GLU A 1066 0.07 5.32 34.95
C GLU A 1066 -1.01 6.39 34.79
N HIS A 1067 -1.69 6.40 33.64
CA HIS A 1067 -2.82 7.30 33.40
C HIS A 1067 -3.95 7.04 34.40
N TRP A 1068 -4.36 5.79 34.60
CA TRP A 1068 -5.33 5.42 35.65
C TRP A 1068 -4.90 5.84 37.06
N LEU A 1069 -3.62 5.63 37.41
CA LEU A 1069 -3.07 6.04 38.71
C LEU A 1069 -3.08 7.57 38.89
N SER A 1070 -2.94 8.33 37.80
CA SER A 1070 -2.91 9.80 37.83
C SER A 1070 -4.23 10.45 38.30
N PHE A 1071 -5.33 9.70 38.30
CA PHE A 1071 -6.63 10.17 38.80
C PHE A 1071 -6.68 10.27 40.32
N ASN A 1072 -5.75 9.65 41.06
CA ASN A 1072 -5.71 9.79 42.52
C ASN A 1072 -5.13 11.14 42.94
N LYS A 1073 -5.98 12.16 42.87
CA LYS A 1073 -5.72 13.54 43.29
C LYS A 1073 -6.67 13.90 44.44
N PRO A 1074 -6.26 14.74 45.40
CA PRO A 1074 -7.12 15.18 46.50
C PRO A 1074 -8.42 15.87 46.05
N THR A 1075 -8.42 16.45 44.85
CA THR A 1075 -9.58 17.11 44.24
C THR A 1075 -10.62 16.14 43.68
N ASN A 1076 -10.28 14.86 43.54
CA ASN A 1076 -11.14 13.86 42.90
C ASN A 1076 -11.80 13.00 43.97
N ASN A 1077 -13.11 12.81 43.85
CA ASN A 1077 -13.90 11.88 44.65
C ASN A 1077 -14.09 10.59 43.85
N LEU A 1078 -13.12 9.68 43.99
CA LEU A 1078 -13.03 8.48 43.18
C LEU A 1078 -13.99 7.38 43.66
N PRO A 1079 -14.65 6.65 42.74
CA PRO A 1079 -15.51 5.53 43.10
C PRO A 1079 -14.70 4.37 43.70
N LYS A 1080 -15.35 3.58 44.55
CA LYS A 1080 -14.79 2.32 45.04
C LYS A 1080 -14.62 1.30 43.91
N ILE A 1081 -13.59 0.46 44.00
CA ILE A 1081 -13.29 -0.58 43.02
C ILE A 1081 -13.60 -1.95 43.62
N PHE A 1082 -14.36 -2.77 42.90
CA PHE A 1082 -14.73 -4.13 43.26
C PHE A 1082 -14.31 -5.12 42.19
N PHE A 1083 -14.13 -6.37 42.60
CA PHE A 1083 -13.78 -7.48 41.74
C PHE A 1083 -14.80 -8.59 41.94
N VAL A 1084 -15.31 -9.16 40.84
CA VAL A 1084 -16.36 -10.18 40.87
C VAL A 1084 -15.94 -11.40 40.05
N ASN A 1085 -16.17 -12.59 40.59
CA ASN A 1085 -15.97 -13.86 39.88
C ASN A 1085 -17.23 -14.74 39.99
N LEU A 1086 -17.99 -14.80 38.90
CA LEU A 1086 -19.24 -15.58 38.83
C LEU A 1086 -19.02 -17.05 38.45
N PHE A 1087 -17.77 -17.46 38.21
CA PHE A 1087 -17.44 -18.72 37.53
C PHE A 1087 -16.72 -19.74 38.42
N LEU A 1088 -16.75 -19.55 39.73
CA LEU A 1088 -16.23 -20.52 40.69
C LEU A 1088 -16.89 -21.88 40.51
N ARG A 1089 -16.07 -22.93 40.50
CA ARG A 1089 -16.51 -24.31 40.38
C ARG A 1089 -16.12 -25.15 41.58
N GLY A 1090 -17.04 -26.00 42.01
CA GLY A 1090 -16.83 -26.99 43.06
C GLY A 1090 -16.09 -28.23 42.56
N CYS A 1091 -15.87 -29.18 43.46
CA CYS A 1091 -15.24 -30.47 43.15
C CYS A 1091 -15.99 -31.29 42.08
N ASN A 1092 -17.30 -31.12 41.96
CA ASN A 1092 -18.15 -31.78 40.95
C ASN A 1092 -18.18 -31.04 39.61
N ASN A 1093 -17.35 -29.99 39.44
CA ASN A 1093 -17.31 -29.13 38.25
C ASN A 1093 -18.60 -28.32 37.98
N GLU A 1094 -19.47 -28.22 38.99
CA GLU A 1094 -20.67 -27.38 39.01
C GLU A 1094 -20.34 -25.96 39.47
N PHE A 1095 -21.14 -24.97 39.05
CA PHE A 1095 -20.97 -23.58 39.51
C PHE A 1095 -21.42 -23.44 40.97
N GLU A 1096 -20.57 -22.87 41.82
CA GLU A 1096 -20.87 -22.65 43.25
C GLU A 1096 -21.80 -21.45 43.47
N TRP A 1097 -21.95 -20.58 42.46
CA TRP A 1097 -22.87 -19.44 42.49
C TRP A 1097 -23.95 -19.58 41.40
N PRO A 1098 -25.24 -19.38 41.73
CA PRO A 1098 -26.34 -19.53 40.77
C PRO A 1098 -26.29 -18.54 39.60
N GLY A 1099 -25.68 -17.37 39.78
CA GLY A 1099 -25.54 -16.36 38.73
C GLY A 1099 -26.84 -15.63 38.36
N PHE A 1100 -26.89 -15.08 37.15
CA PHE A 1100 -28.05 -14.40 36.55
C PHE A 1100 -28.72 -13.40 37.51
N GLY A 1101 -30.03 -13.54 37.73
CA GLY A 1101 -30.80 -12.61 38.54
C GLY A 1101 -30.39 -12.57 40.00
N ASP A 1102 -29.78 -13.63 40.55
CA ASP A 1102 -29.25 -13.62 41.91
C ASP A 1102 -27.99 -12.76 42.06
N ASN A 1103 -27.33 -12.37 40.96
CA ASN A 1103 -26.24 -11.39 41.03
C ASN A 1103 -26.72 -10.02 41.54
N ILE A 1104 -28.03 -9.77 41.65
CA ILE A 1104 -28.53 -8.56 42.32
C ILE A 1104 -28.04 -8.45 43.77
N ARG A 1105 -27.82 -9.58 44.45
CA ARG A 1105 -27.28 -9.67 45.82
C ARG A 1105 -25.85 -9.11 45.93
N ILE A 1106 -25.09 -9.21 44.84
CA ILE A 1106 -23.75 -8.62 44.73
C ILE A 1106 -23.85 -7.08 44.71
N PHE A 1107 -24.78 -6.54 43.91
CA PHE A 1107 -25.03 -5.10 43.87
C PHE A 1107 -25.60 -4.57 45.18
N GLU A 1108 -26.47 -5.33 45.84
CA GLU A 1108 -26.98 -5.02 47.19
C GLU A 1108 -25.81 -4.77 48.17
N TRP A 1109 -24.85 -5.69 48.23
CA TRP A 1109 -23.68 -5.52 49.08
C TRP A 1109 -22.80 -4.34 48.65
N ILE A 1110 -22.53 -4.16 47.35
CA ILE A 1110 -21.78 -3.00 46.86
C ILE A 1110 -22.45 -1.68 47.28
N ILE A 1111 -23.77 -1.59 47.17
CA ILE A 1111 -24.54 -0.40 47.56
C ILE A 1111 -24.41 -0.14 49.06
N GLN A 1112 -24.48 -1.17 49.90
CA GLN A 1112 -24.24 -1.03 51.35
C GLN A 1112 -22.83 -0.47 51.64
N ARG A 1113 -21.82 -0.93 50.90
CA ARG A 1113 -20.42 -0.46 51.03
C ARG A 1113 -20.22 0.97 50.52
N VAL A 1114 -20.90 1.38 49.45
CA VAL A 1114 -20.80 2.72 48.86
C VAL A 1114 -21.60 3.75 49.68
N ALA A 1115 -22.78 3.38 50.17
CA ALA A 1115 -23.63 4.25 50.98
C ALA A 1115 -23.18 4.34 52.46
N GLU A 1116 -22.11 3.64 52.84
CA GLU A 1116 -21.55 3.57 54.20
C GLU A 1116 -22.58 3.19 55.29
N LYS A 1117 -23.65 2.47 54.90
CA LYS A 1117 -24.77 2.12 55.79
C LYS A 1117 -24.36 1.13 56.90
N THR A 1118 -23.28 0.36 56.71
CA THR A 1118 -22.81 -0.66 57.65
C THR A 1118 -21.29 -0.63 57.77
N LYS A 1119 -20.77 -0.16 58.92
CA LYS A 1119 -19.31 -0.06 59.17
C LYS A 1119 -18.62 -1.44 59.26
N ASP A 1120 -19.34 -2.47 59.70
CA ASP A 1120 -18.79 -3.82 59.96
C ASP A 1120 -19.23 -4.90 58.93
N SER A 1121 -19.65 -4.52 57.71
CA SER A 1121 -20.17 -5.49 56.71
C SER A 1121 -19.12 -6.31 55.94
N ALA A 1122 -17.84 -6.18 56.27
CA ALA A 1122 -16.76 -6.79 55.50
C ALA A 1122 -15.60 -7.32 56.37
N LEU A 1123 -14.93 -8.37 55.91
CA LEU A 1123 -13.72 -8.95 56.51
C LEU A 1123 -12.50 -8.57 55.68
N SER A 1124 -11.44 -8.10 56.34
CA SER A 1124 -10.16 -7.83 55.68
C SER A 1124 -9.39 -9.11 55.41
N THR A 1125 -8.90 -9.27 54.19
CA THR A 1125 -8.14 -10.45 53.73
C THR A 1125 -6.82 -10.04 53.10
N ALA A 1126 -6.05 -10.98 52.55
CA ALA A 1126 -4.79 -10.64 51.86
C ALA A 1126 -5.00 -9.87 50.54
N ILE A 1127 -6.18 -9.96 49.92
CA ILE A 1127 -6.46 -9.43 48.58
C ILE A 1127 -7.46 -8.28 48.55
N GLY A 1128 -8.06 -7.93 49.70
CA GLY A 1128 -9.12 -6.92 49.77
C GLY A 1128 -10.11 -7.20 50.90
N LEU A 1129 -11.24 -6.50 50.88
CA LEU A 1129 -12.35 -6.73 51.82
C LEU A 1129 -13.39 -7.66 51.16
N ILE A 1130 -13.74 -8.76 51.81
CA ILE A 1130 -14.83 -9.66 51.38
C ILE A 1130 -16.06 -9.45 52.26
N PRO A 1131 -17.28 -9.81 51.83
CA PRO A 1131 -18.46 -9.71 52.68
C PRO A 1131 -18.33 -10.61 53.93
N GLN A 1132 -18.87 -10.16 55.06
CA GLN A 1132 -19.27 -11.07 56.14
C GLN A 1132 -20.49 -11.88 55.69
N GLN A 1133 -20.64 -13.12 56.18
CA GLN A 1133 -21.76 -13.98 55.76
C GLN A 1133 -23.10 -13.34 56.14
N GLU A 1134 -23.16 -12.75 57.33
CA GLU A 1134 -24.33 -12.10 57.89
C GLU A 1134 -24.71 -10.80 57.16
N ALA A 1135 -23.75 -10.19 56.47
CA ALA A 1135 -23.94 -8.98 55.69
C ALA A 1135 -24.30 -9.24 54.22
N PHE A 1136 -24.34 -10.51 53.80
CA PHE A 1136 -24.67 -10.89 52.42
C PHE A 1136 -26.01 -11.60 52.37
N ASN A 1137 -26.93 -11.12 51.53
CA ASN A 1137 -28.26 -11.69 51.43
C ASN A 1137 -28.22 -13.07 50.75
N LEU A 1138 -28.32 -14.14 51.54
CA LEU A 1138 -28.37 -15.53 51.08
C LEU A 1138 -29.77 -16.16 51.18
N GLN A 1139 -30.81 -15.36 51.47
CA GLN A 1139 -32.16 -15.87 51.65
C GLN A 1139 -32.67 -16.62 50.41
N GLY A 1140 -33.04 -17.89 50.59
CA GLY A 1140 -33.56 -18.76 49.52
C GLY A 1140 -32.47 -19.43 48.66
N LEU A 1141 -31.19 -19.26 48.98
CA LEU A 1141 -30.08 -19.90 48.27
C LEU A 1141 -29.40 -20.96 49.14
N ASN A 1142 -29.18 -22.15 48.58
CA ASN A 1142 -28.36 -23.19 49.18
C ASN A 1142 -26.95 -23.15 48.58
N VAL A 1143 -26.14 -22.19 49.02
CA VAL A 1143 -24.77 -21.99 48.53
C VAL A 1143 -23.76 -22.23 49.64
N LYS A 1144 -22.58 -22.73 49.28
CA LYS A 1144 -21.49 -22.96 50.23
C LYS A 1144 -20.67 -21.68 50.39
N TRP A 1145 -21.09 -20.82 51.31
CA TRP A 1145 -20.46 -19.51 51.54
C TRP A 1145 -18.93 -19.55 51.69
N LYS A 1146 -18.41 -20.56 52.40
CA LYS A 1146 -16.97 -20.74 52.58
C LYS A 1146 -16.25 -20.94 51.25
N GLU A 1147 -16.79 -21.72 50.33
CA GLU A 1147 -16.17 -21.94 49.02
C GLU A 1147 -16.19 -20.67 48.16
N LEU A 1148 -17.28 -19.89 48.22
CA LEU A 1148 -17.42 -18.61 47.52
C LEU A 1148 -16.47 -17.52 48.02
N THR A 1149 -16.00 -17.62 49.27
CA THR A 1149 -15.16 -16.60 49.92
C THR A 1149 -13.73 -17.07 50.21
N THR A 1150 -13.38 -18.29 49.83
CA THR A 1150 -12.06 -18.86 50.09
C THR A 1150 -10.98 -18.15 49.29
N ILE A 1151 -9.84 -17.90 49.94
CA ILE A 1151 -8.63 -17.28 49.36
C ILE A 1151 -7.47 -18.23 49.61
N PRO A 1152 -7.25 -19.25 48.75
CA PRO A 1152 -6.23 -20.26 49.00
C PRO A 1152 -4.83 -19.66 48.88
N LYS A 1153 -4.03 -19.74 49.95
CA LYS A 1153 -2.67 -19.16 50.00
C LYS A 1153 -1.78 -19.64 48.86
N ILE A 1154 -1.78 -20.95 48.58
CA ILE A 1154 -0.97 -21.55 47.50
C ILE A 1154 -1.40 -21.01 46.13
N PHE A 1155 -2.70 -20.87 45.88
CA PHE A 1155 -3.22 -20.30 44.64
C PHE A 1155 -2.69 -18.88 44.45
N TRP A 1156 -2.82 -18.01 45.46
CA TRP A 1156 -2.40 -16.62 45.36
C TRP A 1156 -0.88 -16.45 45.27
N GLN A 1157 -0.10 -17.29 45.95
CA GLN A 1157 1.36 -17.31 45.78
C GLN A 1157 1.76 -17.65 44.34
N ASN A 1158 1.08 -18.62 43.72
CA ASN A 1158 1.33 -18.98 42.32
C ASN A 1158 0.83 -17.90 41.35
N GLU A 1159 -0.34 -17.31 41.64
CA GLU A 1159 -0.92 -16.24 40.82
C GLU A 1159 -0.01 -15.01 40.80
N VAL A 1160 0.48 -14.56 41.97
CA VAL A 1160 1.41 -13.44 42.08
C VAL A 1160 2.71 -13.72 41.33
N LYS A 1161 3.28 -14.91 41.46
CA LYS A 1161 4.49 -15.30 40.71
C LYS A 1161 4.26 -15.29 39.20
N ALA A 1162 3.12 -15.81 38.74
CA ALA A 1162 2.77 -15.86 37.33
C ALA A 1162 2.60 -14.45 36.75
N VAL A 1163 1.83 -13.59 37.43
CA VAL A 1163 1.63 -12.20 37.02
C VAL A 1163 2.95 -11.43 37.07
N ARG A 1164 3.77 -11.60 38.12
CA ARG A 1164 5.09 -10.97 38.22
C ARG A 1164 5.98 -11.33 37.03
N LYS A 1165 6.02 -12.62 36.66
CA LYS A 1165 6.74 -13.11 35.47
C LYS A 1165 6.23 -12.45 34.18
N ILE A 1166 4.92 -12.30 34.03
CA ILE A 1166 4.31 -11.60 32.88
C ILE A 1166 4.82 -10.15 32.86
N TYR A 1167 4.68 -9.41 33.96
CA TYR A 1167 5.10 -8.00 34.07
C TYR A 1167 6.60 -7.80 33.82
N ASP A 1168 7.46 -8.66 34.39
CA ASP A 1168 8.90 -8.62 34.17
C ASP A 1168 9.25 -8.91 32.69
N THR A 1169 8.44 -9.71 31.98
CA THR A 1169 8.62 -9.96 30.55
C THR A 1169 8.13 -8.80 29.69
N ILE A 1170 6.90 -8.30 29.95
CA ILE A 1170 6.23 -7.35 29.06
C ILE A 1170 6.66 -5.90 29.30
N LEU A 1171 6.94 -5.52 30.56
CA LEU A 1171 7.36 -4.16 30.95
C LEU A 1171 8.83 -4.10 31.40
N GLY A 1172 9.38 -5.18 31.95
CA GLY A 1172 10.76 -5.23 32.45
C GLY A 1172 11.04 -4.17 33.51
N ALA A 1173 12.12 -3.39 33.33
CA ALA A 1173 12.47 -2.31 34.27
C ALA A 1173 11.48 -1.14 34.29
N ASN A 1174 10.51 -1.10 33.36
CA ASN A 1174 9.56 0.01 33.20
C ASN A 1174 8.24 -0.20 33.96
N ILE A 1175 8.16 -1.14 34.90
CA ILE A 1175 6.96 -1.32 35.73
C ILE A 1175 6.75 -0.07 36.60
N PRO A 1176 5.54 0.53 36.64
CA PRO A 1176 5.26 1.69 37.48
C PRO A 1176 5.58 1.40 38.95
N LYS A 1177 6.25 2.36 39.63
CA LYS A 1177 6.69 2.20 41.04
C LYS A 1177 5.57 1.79 41.99
N VAL A 1178 4.37 2.33 41.76
CA VAL A 1178 3.17 2.02 42.56
C VAL A 1178 2.82 0.54 42.46
N LEU A 1179 2.89 -0.07 41.27
CA LEU A 1179 2.62 -1.50 41.12
C LEU A 1179 3.69 -2.36 41.81
N VAL A 1180 4.96 -1.96 41.73
CA VAL A 1180 6.05 -2.66 42.43
C VAL A 1180 5.80 -2.67 43.94
N GLU A 1181 5.32 -1.56 44.51
CA GLU A 1181 4.97 -1.49 45.91
C GLU A 1181 3.74 -2.35 46.24
N GLU A 1182 2.69 -2.31 45.43
CA GLU A 1182 1.51 -3.16 45.63
C GLU A 1182 1.83 -4.67 45.54
N PHE A 1183 2.75 -5.09 44.66
CA PHE A 1183 3.27 -6.46 44.65
C PHE A 1183 3.90 -6.84 46.01
N LYS A 1184 4.80 -5.99 46.54
CA LYS A 1184 5.44 -6.24 47.85
C LYS A 1184 4.43 -6.28 48.98
N GLN A 1185 3.44 -5.39 48.95
CA GLN A 1185 2.39 -5.35 49.98
C GLN A 1185 1.50 -6.60 49.91
N LEU A 1186 1.15 -7.06 48.71
CA LEU A 1186 0.41 -8.31 48.53
C LEU A 1186 1.20 -9.52 49.04
N GLU A 1187 2.50 -9.63 48.69
CA GLU A 1187 3.38 -10.69 49.20
C GLU A 1187 3.46 -10.69 50.74
N LYS A 1188 3.61 -9.51 51.35
CA LYS A 1188 3.62 -9.35 52.81
C LYS A 1188 2.29 -9.73 53.46
N ARG A 1189 1.15 -9.42 52.82
CA ARG A 1189 -0.17 -9.84 53.30
C ARG A 1189 -0.33 -11.36 53.20
N LEU A 1190 0.09 -11.97 52.09
CA LEU A 1190 0.05 -13.42 51.89
C LEU A 1190 1.01 -14.19 52.80
N SER A 1191 2.13 -13.59 53.24
CA SER A 1191 3.02 -14.24 54.22
C SER A 1191 2.44 -14.24 55.63
N ARG A 1192 1.60 -13.25 55.97
CA ARG A 1192 0.96 -13.10 57.29
C ARG A 1192 -0.33 -13.91 57.43
N ALA A 1193 -1.11 -14.01 56.35
CA ALA A 1193 -2.27 -14.91 56.24
C ALA A 1193 -1.81 -16.37 56.17
#